data_AF-A0A838F0S6-F1
#
_entry.id   AF-A0A838F0S6-F1
#
_cell.length_a   1.000
_cell.length_b   1.000
_cell.length_c   1.000
_cell.angle_alpha   90.00
_cell.angle_beta   90.00
_cell.angle_gamma   90.00
#
_symmetry.space_group_name_H-M   'P 1'
#
loop_
_entity.id
_entity.type
_entity.pdbx_description
1 polymer ?
#
loop_
_entity_poly.entity_id
_entity_poly.type
_entity_poly.pdbx_seq_one_letter_code
_entity_poly.pdbx_strand_id
1 'polypeptide(L)'
;MKSLLYASFLPLILVPICLLAQQPAPSIQWQQVYGGSMDDQARDLELTPDGGCIFTGYTSSEDHDVTVNQGGDDVWVVKLTSEGIIEWQKSLGGNLKDWGRSVTLTNDGGYLITGYEKSTDGELSDNHGAYDLLVIKLNSSGDVLWDKELGGSFDDNGYCAIVTSDNGYLIGGYTLSSDGDVSGNHGMEDFWVIKLDNNGNYEWQKTLGGSGFEEISNMIQTSDGNYLIAGYTNSTDGDITMNHGSYDFWIVKLSTIGELIYEKTYGGTKEDGARDIIAAPDGGYIIAGYSFSDNFDVTENHGKSDVWVIKVDVSGNLEWQKSYGGTEDDYCYTIAATNSGNYILAGNSNSSNGTLTSNKGLSDYWVLEINSGGDLIWQRSLGGSDDDVARNIKQTPTGEYLVSGYTLSNNGDVTNNYGGYDCWLISLCTSALYFFDADLDGYGNPDLPLTSCSAPSGFVLTNTDCNDSDAAINPQAGEMCNSIDDDCDGQTDEDLACTGDDEDADGYTITDGDCNDMDPTINPGAAEVCNSIDDNCNAQVDEGVKTKYFADADGDQYGDVNTYFFSCIEFSGYVTDSTDCNDNDATINISSIEICNGIDDNCNGFTDEVESIYYADGDGDGYGDPNTSVTVQSCTAPTDFVDNNLDCNDADLAIYAGATEICNQIDDDCDGQTDEDLICDGADVDGDGYAVNQGDCNDSDPTINPGAAETCNSIDDNCNAQIDEGVQIQYFADADGDLFGDANNYIYSCIASTGYVADNTDCNDNDATINSSSPEICNGIDDNCNGFTDEVQGTYYADVDADGYGN
;
A
#
# COMPACT_ATOMS: atom_id res chain seq x y z
N MET A 1 -13.98 -28.31 -68.60
CA MET A 1 -13.02 -28.20 -67.47
C MET A 1 -13.31 -26.90 -66.74
N LYS A 2 -13.84 -27.00 -65.51
CA LYS A 2 -14.10 -25.98 -64.45
C LYS A 2 -15.35 -26.48 -63.70
N SER A 3 -15.17 -27.39 -62.74
CA SER A 3 -14.92 -27.11 -61.31
C SER A 3 -16.23 -26.73 -60.60
N LEU A 4 -16.84 -27.73 -59.94
CA LEU A 4 -17.88 -27.54 -58.93
C LEU A 4 -17.25 -26.89 -57.69
N LEU A 5 -17.93 -25.91 -57.10
CA LEU A 5 -17.76 -25.52 -55.70
C LEU A 5 -19.15 -25.51 -55.08
N TYR A 6 -19.33 -26.41 -54.12
CA TYR A 6 -20.49 -26.50 -53.25
C TYR A 6 -20.44 -25.33 -52.25
N ALA A 7 -21.47 -24.51 -52.19
CA ALA A 7 -21.70 -23.59 -51.07
C ALA A 7 -22.76 -24.23 -50.16
N SER A 8 -22.33 -24.62 -48.96
CA SER A 8 -23.19 -25.05 -47.86
C SER A 8 -23.89 -23.83 -47.25
N PHE A 9 -25.22 -23.83 -47.23
CA PHE A 9 -26.03 -22.91 -46.43
C PHE A 9 -25.94 -23.34 -44.96
N LEU A 10 -25.29 -22.55 -44.11
CA LEU A 10 -25.49 -22.57 -42.67
C LEU A 10 -26.58 -21.54 -42.33
N PRO A 11 -27.60 -21.88 -41.53
CA PRO A 11 -28.58 -20.90 -41.06
C PRO A 11 -27.92 -19.97 -40.03
N LEU A 12 -28.06 -18.66 -40.27
CA LEU A 12 -27.65 -17.60 -39.36
C LEU A 12 -28.56 -17.67 -38.11
N ILE A 13 -28.04 -18.21 -37.01
CA ILE A 13 -28.67 -18.08 -35.70
C ILE A 13 -28.40 -16.65 -35.24
N LEU A 14 -29.40 -15.78 -35.34
CA LEU A 14 -29.41 -14.49 -34.63
C LEU A 14 -29.52 -14.80 -33.14
N VAL A 15 -28.39 -14.83 -32.46
CA VAL A 15 -28.34 -14.64 -31.01
C VAL A 15 -28.76 -13.18 -30.78
N PRO A 16 -29.77 -12.90 -29.95
CA PRO A 16 -30.06 -11.52 -29.57
C PRO A 16 -28.82 -11.02 -28.82
N ILE A 17 -28.12 -10.06 -29.42
CA ILE A 17 -27.12 -9.26 -28.72
C ILE A 17 -27.92 -8.52 -27.65
N CYS A 18 -27.91 -9.08 -26.43
CA CYS A 18 -28.28 -8.34 -25.25
C CYS A 18 -27.27 -7.19 -25.20
N LEU A 19 -27.73 -5.96 -25.50
CA LEU A 19 -26.95 -4.78 -25.15
C LEU A 19 -26.71 -4.92 -23.64
N LEU A 20 -25.46 -5.16 -23.25
CA LEU A 20 -25.04 -4.99 -21.86
C LEU A 20 -25.32 -3.51 -21.55
N ALA A 21 -26.36 -3.25 -20.77
CA ALA A 21 -26.50 -1.94 -20.16
C ALA A 21 -25.29 -1.75 -19.24
N GLN A 22 -24.55 -0.65 -19.40
CA GLN A 22 -23.50 -0.28 -18.45
C GLN A 22 -24.09 -0.26 -17.03
N GLN A 23 -23.33 -0.76 -16.06
CA GLN A 23 -23.79 -0.75 -14.67
C GLN A 23 -23.96 0.71 -14.20
N PRO A 24 -24.96 0.99 -13.34
CA PRO A 24 -25.12 2.33 -12.80
C PRO A 24 -23.87 2.71 -12.00
N ALA A 25 -23.34 3.91 -12.24
CA ALA A 25 -22.22 4.42 -11.48
C ALA A 25 -22.60 4.61 -9.99
N PRO A 26 -21.66 4.38 -9.05
CA PRO A 26 -21.82 4.66 -7.63
C PRO A 26 -22.33 6.08 -7.37
N SER A 27 -23.15 6.26 -6.33
CA SER A 27 -23.68 7.55 -5.85
C SER A 27 -22.77 8.18 -4.81
N ILE A 28 -22.86 9.52 -4.60
CA ILE A 28 -22.12 10.17 -3.50
C ILE A 28 -22.82 9.77 -2.20
N GLN A 29 -22.08 9.15 -1.29
CA GLN A 29 -22.53 8.86 0.07
C GLN A 29 -22.35 10.09 0.95
N TRP A 30 -21.16 10.64 0.94
CA TRP A 30 -20.81 11.91 1.56
C TRP A 30 -19.66 12.57 0.82
N GLN A 31 -19.48 13.87 1.02
CA GLN A 31 -18.34 14.63 0.54
C GLN A 31 -17.95 15.68 1.57
N GLN A 32 -16.68 16.07 1.59
CA GLN A 32 -16.17 17.16 2.41
C GLN A 32 -15.15 17.98 1.63
N VAL A 33 -15.14 19.28 1.90
CA VAL A 33 -14.12 20.20 1.40
C VAL A 33 -13.30 20.65 2.62
N TYR A 34 -11.98 20.54 2.54
CA TYR A 34 -11.07 20.94 3.62
C TYR A 34 -10.06 21.97 3.11
N GLY A 35 -9.76 22.96 3.93
CA GLY A 35 -8.78 24.00 3.59
C GLY A 35 -9.15 25.33 4.23
N GLY A 36 -8.80 26.41 3.54
CA GLY A 36 -9.03 27.77 3.99
C GLY A 36 -9.10 28.78 2.85
N SER A 37 -8.71 30.01 3.14
CA SER A 37 -8.90 31.11 2.20
C SER A 37 -7.93 31.12 1.02
N MET A 38 -6.85 30.33 1.08
CA MET A 38 -5.78 30.23 0.09
C MET A 38 -5.80 28.84 -0.58
N ASP A 39 -4.69 28.38 -1.17
CA ASP A 39 -4.62 27.09 -1.85
C ASP A 39 -4.26 25.97 -0.85
N ASP A 40 -5.05 24.91 -0.88
CA ASP A 40 -4.99 23.72 -0.05
C ASP A 40 -5.26 22.51 -0.94
N GLN A 41 -4.30 21.60 -1.09
CA GLN A 41 -4.41 20.49 -2.05
C GLN A 41 -3.99 19.16 -1.47
N ALA A 42 -4.88 18.17 -1.54
CA ALA A 42 -4.56 16.78 -1.29
C ALA A 42 -3.88 16.18 -2.53
N ARG A 43 -2.73 15.54 -2.34
CA ARG A 43 -1.92 14.93 -3.39
C ARG A 43 -1.96 13.41 -3.37
N ASP A 44 -2.05 12.82 -2.18
CA ASP A 44 -2.12 11.38 -1.98
C ASP A 44 -2.99 11.04 -0.78
N LEU A 45 -3.52 9.82 -0.75
CA LEU A 45 -4.43 9.33 0.28
C LEU A 45 -4.18 7.84 0.56
N GLU A 46 -4.14 7.48 1.84
CA GLU A 46 -4.10 6.09 2.28
C GLU A 46 -5.24 5.77 3.25
N LEU A 47 -5.71 4.53 3.17
CA LEU A 47 -6.67 3.99 4.14
C LEU A 47 -5.96 3.62 5.43
N THR A 48 -6.61 3.87 6.57
CA THR A 48 -6.05 3.55 7.87
C THR A 48 -6.75 2.34 8.51
N PRO A 49 -6.05 1.52 9.31
CA PRO A 49 -6.61 0.27 9.85
C PRO A 49 -7.87 0.44 10.72
N ASP A 50 -8.09 1.64 11.26
CA ASP A 50 -9.29 2.03 12.02
C ASP A 50 -10.52 2.33 11.15
N GLY A 51 -10.44 2.13 9.83
CA GLY A 51 -11.51 2.38 8.86
C GLY A 51 -11.56 3.84 8.37
N GLY A 52 -10.70 4.71 8.88
CA GLY A 52 -10.53 6.08 8.39
C GLY A 52 -9.60 6.18 7.18
N CYS A 53 -9.11 7.40 6.94
CA CYS A 53 -8.07 7.65 5.95
C CYS A 53 -7.14 8.78 6.38
N ILE A 54 -5.96 8.83 5.80
CA ILE A 54 -4.99 9.91 5.93
C ILE A 54 -4.66 10.45 4.54
N PHE A 55 -4.55 11.77 4.41
CA PHE A 55 -4.04 12.39 3.19
C PHE A 55 -2.86 13.30 3.48
N THR A 56 -2.01 13.48 2.48
CA THR A 56 -0.95 14.49 2.48
C THR A 56 -1.04 15.40 1.26
N GLY A 57 -0.37 16.54 1.33
CA GLY A 57 -0.46 17.59 0.34
C GLY A 57 0.27 18.84 0.78
N TYR A 58 -0.26 19.99 0.41
CA TYR A 58 0.21 21.27 0.94
C TYR A 58 -0.95 22.21 1.29
N THR A 59 -0.66 23.17 2.16
CA THR A 59 -1.53 24.29 2.51
C THR A 59 -0.77 25.61 2.41
N SER A 60 -1.40 26.63 1.84
CA SER A 60 -0.98 28.04 1.91
C SER A 60 -1.88 28.87 2.85
N SER A 61 -2.78 28.21 3.59
CA SER A 61 -3.83 28.82 4.41
C SER A 61 -3.43 28.87 5.89
N GLU A 62 -3.99 29.84 6.63
CA GLU A 62 -3.82 29.99 8.09
C GLU A 62 -5.19 30.08 8.81
N ASP A 63 -6.26 29.68 8.13
CA ASP A 63 -7.63 29.84 8.60
C ASP A 63 -8.55 28.67 8.23
N HIS A 64 -9.79 28.74 8.72
CA HIS A 64 -10.81 27.68 8.58
C HIS A 64 -10.39 26.35 9.20
N ASP A 65 -10.21 25.31 8.38
CA ASP A 65 -9.77 24.01 8.87
C ASP A 65 -8.28 24.03 9.18
N VAL A 66 -7.48 24.81 8.45
CA VAL A 66 -6.04 24.90 8.65
C VAL A 66 -5.75 25.74 9.88
N THR A 67 -5.03 25.15 10.84
CA THR A 67 -4.81 25.76 12.16
C THR A 67 -3.47 26.48 12.31
N VAL A 68 -2.47 26.09 11.51
CA VAL A 68 -1.11 26.63 11.52
C VAL A 68 -0.55 26.56 10.10
N ASN A 69 0.12 27.61 9.67
CA ASN A 69 1.07 27.62 8.56
C ASN A 69 2.21 28.58 8.95
N GLN A 70 3.45 28.25 8.58
CA GLN A 70 4.68 28.89 9.03
C GLN A 70 5.29 29.83 7.99
N GLY A 71 4.62 30.06 6.85
CA GLY A 71 5.10 30.94 5.81
C GLY A 71 4.44 30.72 4.45
N GLY A 72 5.14 30.05 3.54
CA GLY A 72 4.66 29.85 2.18
C GLY A 72 3.68 28.67 2.09
N ASP A 73 4.07 27.64 1.36
CA ASP A 73 3.28 26.42 1.28
C ASP A 73 3.90 25.43 2.28
N ASP A 74 3.12 24.86 3.19
CA ASP A 74 3.60 23.85 4.14
C ASP A 74 3.02 22.49 3.79
N VAL A 75 3.77 21.42 4.09
CA VAL A 75 3.28 20.04 4.00
C VAL A 75 2.08 19.90 4.92
N TRP A 76 0.92 19.54 4.37
CA TRP A 76 -0.30 19.37 5.16
C TRP A 76 -0.71 17.91 5.22
N VAL A 77 -0.74 17.37 6.44
CA VAL A 77 -1.09 15.98 6.74
C VAL A 77 -2.36 15.97 7.56
N VAL A 78 -3.37 15.23 7.13
CA VAL A 78 -4.67 15.20 7.80
C VAL A 78 -5.15 13.77 7.94
N LYS A 79 -5.41 13.35 9.18
CA LYS A 79 -6.05 12.08 9.52
C LYS A 79 -7.54 12.30 9.77
N LEU A 80 -8.34 11.45 9.14
CA LEU A 80 -9.80 11.50 9.14
C LEU A 80 -10.40 10.19 9.68
N THR A 81 -11.59 10.29 10.27
CA THR A 81 -12.46 9.13 10.55
C THR A 81 -13.09 8.57 9.27
N SER A 82 -13.78 7.43 9.36
CA SER A 82 -14.58 6.84 8.27
C SER A 82 -15.66 7.76 7.70
N GLU A 83 -16.11 8.76 8.47
CA GLU A 83 -17.13 9.74 8.07
C GLU A 83 -16.53 11.04 7.53
N GLY A 84 -15.20 11.13 7.37
CA GLY A 84 -14.53 12.35 6.93
C GLY A 84 -14.51 13.44 8.01
N ILE A 85 -14.33 13.06 9.29
CA ILE A 85 -14.13 14.03 10.37
C ILE A 85 -12.64 14.10 10.69
N ILE A 86 -12.07 15.32 10.79
CA ILE A 86 -10.67 15.50 11.18
C ILE A 86 -10.45 15.01 12.61
N GLU A 87 -9.59 14.00 12.75
CA GLU A 87 -9.11 13.53 14.05
C GLU A 87 -7.91 14.35 14.51
N TRP A 88 -6.95 14.54 13.61
CA TRP A 88 -5.81 15.43 13.80
C TRP A 88 -5.27 15.88 12.44
N GLN A 89 -4.53 16.98 12.46
CA GLN A 89 -3.81 17.51 11.30
C GLN A 89 -2.47 18.09 11.74
N LYS A 90 -1.53 18.17 10.80
CA LYS A 90 -0.22 18.83 10.98
C LYS A 90 0.17 19.59 9.73
N SER A 91 0.75 20.78 9.95
CA SER A 91 1.45 21.54 8.92
C SER A 91 2.94 21.52 9.26
N LEU A 92 3.75 20.97 8.36
CA LEU A 92 5.19 20.77 8.52
C LEU A 92 5.91 21.54 7.41
N GLY A 93 6.91 22.34 7.77
CA GLY A 93 7.55 23.27 6.85
C GLY A 93 8.08 24.51 7.57
N GLY A 94 8.34 25.54 6.77
CA GLY A 94 8.91 26.81 7.23
C GLY A 94 8.51 27.99 6.36
N ASN A 95 9.45 28.91 6.16
CA ASN A 95 9.17 30.18 5.52
C ASN A 95 8.94 30.13 4.00
N LEU A 96 9.22 29.01 3.33
CA LEU A 96 9.16 28.87 1.88
C LEU A 96 8.16 27.78 1.46
N LYS A 97 8.52 26.90 0.51
CA LYS A 97 7.57 26.00 -0.17
C LYS A 97 7.95 24.57 0.11
N ASP A 98 7.10 23.89 0.86
CA ASP A 98 7.26 22.53 1.34
C ASP A 98 5.99 21.74 1.00
N TRP A 99 6.11 20.72 0.16
CA TRP A 99 4.96 20.03 -0.42
C TRP A 99 5.02 18.54 -0.12
N GLY A 100 3.98 18.00 0.51
CA GLY A 100 3.76 16.55 0.59
C GLY A 100 3.24 16.03 -0.75
N ARG A 101 3.86 14.98 -1.29
CA ARG A 101 3.44 14.35 -2.55
C ARG A 101 2.87 12.96 -2.37
N SER A 102 3.42 12.17 -1.46
CA SER A 102 2.93 10.83 -1.17
C SER A 102 2.92 10.54 0.33
N VAL A 103 1.93 9.75 0.77
CA VAL A 103 1.82 9.23 2.12
C VAL A 103 1.69 7.71 2.05
N THR A 104 2.44 7.00 2.89
CA THR A 104 2.44 5.53 2.94
C THR A 104 2.24 5.07 4.37
N LEU A 105 1.34 4.11 4.60
CA LEU A 105 1.19 3.46 5.90
C LEU A 105 2.42 2.56 6.16
N THR A 106 3.03 2.69 7.33
CA THR A 106 4.21 1.89 7.71
C THR A 106 3.82 0.69 8.58
N ASN A 107 4.63 -0.37 8.58
CA ASN A 107 4.31 -1.64 9.27
C ASN A 107 4.19 -1.50 10.81
N ASP A 108 4.78 -0.45 11.38
CA ASP A 108 4.65 -0.07 12.80
C ASP A 108 3.34 0.71 13.11
N GLY A 109 2.47 0.89 12.11
CA GLY A 109 1.22 1.65 12.20
C GLY A 109 1.39 3.17 12.11
N GLY A 110 2.60 3.66 11.82
CA GLY A 110 2.88 5.06 11.51
C GLY A 110 2.68 5.41 10.04
N TYR A 111 3.27 6.54 9.63
CA TYR A 111 3.15 7.04 8.26
C TYR A 111 4.51 7.53 7.75
N LEU A 112 4.82 7.27 6.49
CA LEU A 112 5.94 7.87 5.78
C LEU A 112 5.40 8.86 4.77
N ILE A 113 5.93 10.08 4.75
CA ILE A 113 5.58 11.12 3.79
C ILE A 113 6.81 11.43 2.97
N THR A 114 6.65 11.58 1.65
CA THR A 114 7.70 12.14 0.80
C THR A 114 7.18 13.29 -0.05
N GLY A 115 8.09 14.15 -0.47
CA GLY A 115 7.80 15.39 -1.16
C GLY A 115 9.06 16.18 -1.44
N TYR A 116 8.96 17.50 -1.37
CA TYR A 116 10.11 18.39 -1.49
C TYR A 116 9.96 19.62 -0.62
N GLU A 117 11.10 20.19 -0.23
CA GLU A 117 11.17 21.34 0.66
C GLU A 117 12.14 22.39 0.11
N LYS A 118 11.94 23.64 0.52
CA LYS A 118 12.82 24.77 0.18
C LYS A 118 13.13 25.65 1.38
N SER A 119 12.51 25.35 2.51
CA SER A 119 12.52 26.19 3.68
C SER A 119 13.93 26.27 4.27
N THR A 120 14.20 27.41 4.90
CA THR A 120 15.53 27.71 5.50
C THR A 120 15.43 27.92 7.00
N ASP A 121 14.24 27.66 7.54
CA ASP A 121 13.85 27.73 8.93
C ASP A 121 12.66 26.77 9.14
N GLY A 122 12.22 26.63 10.39
CA GLY A 122 11.18 25.67 10.74
C GLY A 122 11.75 24.34 11.18
N GLU A 123 10.89 23.32 11.25
CA GLU A 123 11.28 21.96 11.63
C GLU A 123 12.01 21.23 10.48
N LEU A 124 11.88 21.72 9.25
CA LEU A 124 12.54 21.22 8.03
C LEU A 124 13.47 22.33 7.53
N SER A 125 14.77 22.23 7.83
CA SER A 125 15.69 23.37 7.62
C SER A 125 17.08 23.01 7.14
N ASP A 126 17.33 21.73 6.85
CA ASP A 126 18.62 21.26 6.33
C ASP A 126 18.64 21.26 4.78
N ASN A 127 18.21 22.37 4.19
CA ASN A 127 18.18 22.53 2.73
C ASN A 127 19.59 22.65 2.15
N HIS A 128 19.91 21.80 1.17
CA HIS A 128 21.20 21.68 0.49
C HIS A 128 21.30 22.55 -0.79
N GLY A 129 20.22 23.20 -1.21
CA GLY A 129 20.25 24.00 -2.43
C GLY A 129 18.95 24.72 -2.78
N ALA A 130 18.23 24.19 -3.76
CA ALA A 130 17.11 24.87 -4.39
C ALA A 130 15.75 24.32 -3.97
N TYR A 131 15.49 23.04 -4.23
CA TYR A 131 14.45 22.23 -3.60
C TYR A 131 15.10 20.90 -3.29
N ASP A 132 14.91 20.36 -2.09
CA ASP A 132 15.47 19.06 -1.71
C ASP A 132 14.37 18.04 -1.48
N LEU A 133 14.69 16.77 -1.72
CA LEU A 133 13.75 15.67 -1.51
C LEU A 133 13.51 15.52 -0.01
N LEU A 134 12.26 15.60 0.38
CA LEU A 134 11.83 15.49 1.77
C LEU A 134 11.32 14.08 2.06
N VAL A 135 11.72 13.51 3.19
CA VAL A 135 11.16 12.28 3.76
C VAL A 135 10.85 12.52 5.23
N ILE A 136 9.60 12.29 5.66
CA ILE A 136 9.16 12.46 7.05
C ILE A 136 8.53 11.16 7.54
N LYS A 137 9.03 10.63 8.65
CA LYS A 137 8.40 9.52 9.37
C LYS A 137 7.59 10.03 10.55
N LEU A 138 6.31 9.69 10.56
CA LEU A 138 5.39 9.95 11.64
C LEU A 138 5.05 8.65 12.39
N ASN A 139 4.70 8.77 13.67
CA ASN A 139 3.99 7.73 14.40
C ASN A 139 2.48 7.76 14.09
N SER A 140 1.72 6.81 14.64
CA SER A 140 0.26 6.71 14.43
C SER A 140 -0.55 7.92 14.94
N SER A 141 0.00 8.68 15.89
CA SER A 141 -0.57 9.92 16.43
C SER A 141 -0.14 11.18 15.66
N GLY A 142 0.66 11.00 14.60
CA GLY A 142 1.20 12.06 13.76
C GLY A 142 2.46 12.73 14.29
N ASP A 143 3.06 12.30 15.41
CA ASP A 143 4.31 12.91 15.87
C ASP A 143 5.48 12.51 14.98
N VAL A 144 6.33 13.48 14.64
CA VAL A 144 7.54 13.28 13.85
C VAL A 144 8.50 12.42 14.66
N LEU A 145 8.89 11.28 14.11
CA LEU A 145 9.91 10.40 14.67
C LEU A 145 11.29 10.77 14.15
N TRP A 146 11.37 11.04 12.84
CA TRP A 146 12.53 11.56 12.15
C TRP A 146 12.10 12.11 10.79
N ASP A 147 12.97 12.94 10.22
CA ASP A 147 12.83 13.55 8.92
C ASP A 147 14.21 13.61 8.23
N LYS A 148 14.20 13.77 6.91
CA LYS A 148 15.39 13.88 6.06
C LYS A 148 15.13 14.78 4.88
N GLU A 149 16.11 15.64 4.62
CA GLU A 149 16.24 16.44 3.43
C GLU A 149 17.43 15.91 2.63
N LEU A 150 17.16 15.29 1.49
CA LEU A 150 18.14 14.63 0.64
C LEU A 150 18.25 15.37 -0.68
N GLY A 151 19.46 15.73 -1.10
CA GLY A 151 19.64 16.44 -2.35
C GLY A 151 21.02 17.05 -2.54
N GLY A 152 21.08 18.06 -3.40
CA GLY A 152 22.31 18.77 -3.75
C GLY A 152 22.05 20.22 -4.12
N SER A 153 22.89 20.78 -4.99
CA SER A 153 22.82 22.21 -5.30
C SER A 153 21.60 22.65 -6.12
N PHE A 154 20.87 21.71 -6.76
CA PHE A 154 19.76 21.98 -7.68
C PHE A 154 18.43 21.41 -7.16
N ASP A 155 17.41 21.29 -8.02
CA ASP A 155 16.10 20.80 -7.57
C ASP A 155 16.10 19.27 -7.52
N ASP A 156 15.69 18.73 -6.38
CA ASP A 156 15.58 17.32 -6.04
C ASP A 156 14.20 17.11 -5.41
N ASN A 157 13.37 16.22 -5.98
CA ASN A 157 11.95 16.16 -5.64
C ASN A 157 11.51 14.73 -5.38
N GLY A 158 10.91 14.46 -4.22
CA GLY A 158 10.24 13.19 -3.91
C GLY A 158 8.80 13.16 -4.43
N TYR A 159 8.40 12.04 -5.02
CA TYR A 159 7.07 11.84 -5.62
C TYR A 159 6.29 10.69 -5.01
N CYS A 160 6.94 9.57 -4.72
CA CYS A 160 6.30 8.36 -4.20
C CYS A 160 7.23 7.64 -3.23
N ALA A 161 6.63 6.88 -2.31
CA ALA A 161 7.36 5.96 -1.45
C ALA A 161 6.56 4.67 -1.25
N ILE A 162 7.27 3.57 -0.99
CA ILE A 162 6.69 2.28 -0.62
C ILE A 162 7.43 1.68 0.57
N VAL A 163 6.71 0.89 1.36
CA VAL A 163 7.32 -0.01 2.35
C VAL A 163 7.79 -1.27 1.64
N THR A 164 9.01 -1.70 1.93
CA THR A 164 9.61 -2.89 1.33
C THR A 164 9.46 -4.10 2.25
N SER A 165 9.56 -5.31 1.68
CA SER A 165 9.36 -6.58 2.37
C SER A 165 10.33 -6.84 3.55
N ASP A 166 11.47 -6.18 3.56
CA ASP A 166 12.46 -6.16 4.65
C ASP A 166 12.13 -5.13 5.74
N ASN A 167 10.95 -4.50 5.68
CA ASN A 167 10.48 -3.38 6.50
C ASN A 167 11.23 -2.06 6.27
N GLY A 168 12.07 -1.96 5.24
CA GLY A 168 12.65 -0.69 4.83
C GLY A 168 11.68 0.18 4.02
N TYR A 169 12.24 1.22 3.42
CA TYR A 169 11.50 2.18 2.60
C TYR A 169 12.22 2.41 1.28
N LEU A 170 11.47 2.42 0.18
CA LEU A 170 11.97 2.85 -1.12
C LEU A 170 11.28 4.17 -1.49
N ILE A 171 12.07 5.20 -1.77
CA ILE A 171 11.62 6.54 -2.11
C ILE A 171 12.04 6.83 -3.54
N GLY A 172 11.16 7.48 -4.30
CA GLY A 172 11.44 7.84 -5.69
C GLY A 172 10.95 9.20 -6.07
N GLY A 173 11.67 9.78 -7.01
CA GLY A 173 11.39 11.08 -7.57
C GLY A 173 12.39 11.42 -8.68
N TYR A 174 12.82 12.68 -8.75
CA TYR A 174 13.86 13.09 -9.69
C TYR A 174 14.92 13.97 -9.03
N THR A 175 16.07 14.08 -9.70
CA THR A 175 17.18 14.94 -9.31
C THR A 175 17.74 15.72 -10.51
N LEU A 176 18.02 17.02 -10.34
CA LEU A 176 18.91 17.80 -11.23
C LEU A 176 20.33 17.96 -10.66
N SER A 177 20.54 17.47 -9.45
CA SER A 177 21.81 17.60 -8.74
C SER A 177 22.81 16.54 -9.19
N SER A 178 24.09 16.86 -9.00
CA SER A 178 25.22 15.94 -9.28
C SER A 178 26.27 15.99 -8.16
N ASP A 179 25.84 16.49 -7.01
CA ASP A 179 26.59 16.76 -5.79
C ASP A 179 25.67 16.57 -4.58
N GLY A 180 26.19 16.82 -3.38
CA GLY A 180 25.47 16.55 -2.14
C GLY A 180 25.29 15.05 -1.94
N ASP A 181 24.06 14.63 -1.65
CA ASP A 181 23.68 13.22 -1.52
C ASP A 181 23.57 12.52 -2.87
N VAL A 182 23.51 13.26 -3.99
CA VAL A 182 23.23 12.67 -5.31
C VAL A 182 24.51 12.24 -6.01
N SER A 183 24.48 11.03 -6.59
CA SER A 183 25.56 10.53 -7.44
C SER A 183 25.04 9.87 -8.70
N GLY A 184 25.66 10.15 -9.85
CA GLY A 184 25.41 9.44 -11.10
C GLY A 184 24.42 10.09 -12.08
N ASN A 185 23.96 11.33 -11.84
CA ASN A 185 23.09 12.05 -12.76
C ASN A 185 23.75 12.20 -14.17
N HIS A 186 22.97 11.92 -15.21
CA HIS A 186 23.38 11.81 -16.61
C HIS A 186 23.08 13.07 -17.46
N GLY A 187 22.46 14.10 -16.90
CA GLY A 187 21.99 15.23 -17.69
C GLY A 187 21.17 16.27 -16.93
N MET A 188 19.86 16.33 -17.26
CA MET A 188 18.92 17.24 -16.61
C MET A 188 18.27 16.51 -15.43
N GLU A 189 16.95 16.32 -15.47
CA GLU A 189 16.20 15.55 -14.48
C GLU A 189 16.37 14.07 -14.76
N ASP A 190 16.94 13.33 -13.81
CA ASP A 190 17.00 11.87 -13.85
C ASP A 190 16.10 11.28 -12.78
N PHE A 191 15.60 10.05 -12.98
CA PHE A 191 14.98 9.29 -11.89
C PHE A 191 15.96 9.18 -10.75
N TRP A 192 15.51 9.45 -9.53
CA TRP A 192 16.29 9.22 -8.32
C TRP A 192 15.53 8.28 -7.40
N VAL A 193 16.16 7.15 -7.09
CA VAL A 193 15.62 6.08 -6.25
C VAL A 193 16.52 5.91 -5.04
N ILE A 194 15.94 5.93 -3.85
CA ILE A 194 16.67 5.86 -2.58
C ILE A 194 16.07 4.73 -1.74
N LYS A 195 16.91 3.80 -1.30
CA LYS A 195 16.54 2.75 -0.35
C LYS A 195 17.04 3.11 1.04
N LEU A 196 16.13 3.06 1.99
CA LEU A 196 16.39 3.21 3.42
C LEU A 196 16.02 1.93 4.17
N ASP A 197 16.71 1.68 5.28
CA ASP A 197 16.33 0.65 6.24
C ASP A 197 15.09 1.09 7.06
N ASN A 198 14.57 0.20 7.92
CA ASN A 198 13.40 0.48 8.75
C ASN A 198 13.59 1.63 9.76
N ASN A 199 14.83 1.94 10.14
CA ASN A 199 15.18 3.06 11.00
C ASN A 199 15.41 4.36 10.22
N GLY A 200 15.29 4.32 8.89
CA GLY A 200 15.62 5.42 8.00
C GLY A 200 17.12 5.58 7.76
N ASN A 201 17.97 4.59 8.02
CA ASN A 201 19.38 4.71 7.61
C ASN A 201 19.50 4.47 6.11
N TYR A 202 20.45 5.16 5.49
CA TYR A 202 20.75 5.00 4.07
C TYR A 202 21.29 3.59 3.77
N GLU A 203 20.75 2.94 2.73
CA GLU A 203 21.28 1.67 2.23
C GLU A 203 21.92 1.83 0.84
N TRP A 204 21.16 2.33 -0.14
CA TRP A 204 21.68 2.60 -1.48
C TRP A 204 20.84 3.65 -2.21
N GLN A 205 21.40 4.21 -3.28
CA GLN A 205 20.67 5.05 -4.24
C GLN A 205 20.96 4.63 -5.68
N LYS A 206 20.08 5.00 -6.61
CA LYS A 206 20.32 4.94 -8.05
C LYS A 206 19.76 6.17 -8.74
N THR A 207 20.57 6.76 -9.61
CA THR A 207 20.10 7.72 -10.62
C THR A 207 20.00 7.02 -11.96
N LEU A 208 18.84 7.09 -12.60
CA LEU A 208 18.56 6.39 -13.86
C LEU A 208 18.02 7.39 -14.87
N GLY A 209 18.60 7.43 -16.06
CA GLY A 209 18.18 8.43 -17.04
C GLY A 209 19.13 8.58 -18.22
N GLY A 210 19.02 9.71 -18.89
CA GLY A 210 19.83 10.07 -20.04
C GLY A 210 20.19 11.56 -20.04
N SER A 211 20.39 12.12 -21.23
CA SER A 211 20.73 13.55 -21.35
C SER A 211 19.54 14.50 -21.17
N GLY A 212 18.32 13.95 -21.10
CA GLY A 212 17.04 14.60 -21.10
C GLY A 212 16.38 14.68 -19.72
N PHE A 213 15.04 14.64 -19.72
CA PHE A 213 14.17 14.80 -18.55
C PHE A 213 13.41 13.50 -18.28
N GLU A 214 13.63 12.94 -17.09
CA GLU A 214 13.04 11.73 -16.57
C GLU A 214 12.45 12.00 -15.17
N GLU A 215 11.13 11.80 -15.01
CA GLU A 215 10.46 11.94 -13.71
C GLU A 215 9.72 10.66 -13.31
N ILE A 216 10.00 10.15 -12.11
CA ILE A 216 9.23 9.06 -11.50
C ILE A 216 7.83 9.57 -11.14
N SER A 217 6.81 8.76 -11.44
CA SER A 217 5.45 9.04 -10.99
C SER A 217 5.00 8.10 -9.88
N ASN A 218 5.20 6.78 -10.02
CA ASN A 218 4.92 5.83 -8.94
C ASN A 218 5.79 4.56 -9.05
N MET A 219 5.77 3.71 -8.01
CA MET A 219 6.51 2.46 -7.94
C MET A 219 5.78 1.40 -7.12
N ILE A 220 6.13 0.13 -7.35
CA ILE A 220 5.66 -1.01 -6.57
C ILE A 220 6.79 -1.99 -6.29
N GLN A 221 6.69 -2.73 -5.18
CA GLN A 221 7.48 -3.95 -4.99
C GLN A 221 6.76 -5.11 -5.70
N THR A 222 7.48 -5.82 -6.56
CA THR A 222 6.96 -6.95 -7.32
C THR A 222 7.01 -8.24 -6.48
N SER A 223 6.21 -9.25 -6.86
CA SER A 223 6.07 -10.49 -6.07
C SER A 223 7.35 -11.33 -5.96
N ASP A 224 8.34 -11.08 -6.81
CA ASP A 224 9.69 -11.64 -6.74
C ASP A 224 10.65 -10.79 -5.86
N GLY A 225 10.13 -9.83 -5.09
CA GLY A 225 10.89 -8.97 -4.17
C GLY A 225 11.55 -7.76 -4.81
N ASN A 226 11.63 -7.73 -6.14
CA ASN A 226 12.23 -6.65 -6.94
C ASN A 226 11.35 -5.38 -6.97
N TYR A 227 11.84 -4.31 -7.59
CA TYR A 227 11.12 -3.03 -7.66
C TYR A 227 10.77 -2.69 -9.10
N LEU A 228 9.54 -2.27 -9.35
CA LEU A 228 9.10 -1.78 -10.65
C LEU A 228 8.66 -0.32 -10.52
N ILE A 229 9.29 0.53 -11.30
CA ILE A 229 9.14 1.98 -11.26
C ILE A 229 8.53 2.42 -12.58
N ALA A 230 7.59 3.36 -12.54
CA ALA A 230 6.98 3.96 -13.72
C ALA A 230 7.08 5.49 -13.69
N GLY A 231 7.36 6.06 -14.84
CA GLY A 231 7.43 7.50 -15.07
C GLY A 231 7.44 7.80 -16.56
N TYR A 232 8.10 8.87 -16.95
CA TYR A 232 8.25 9.24 -18.36
C TYR A 232 9.66 9.75 -18.64
N THR A 233 10.07 9.65 -19.91
CA THR A 233 11.39 10.04 -20.39
C THR A 233 11.29 10.82 -21.69
N ASN A 234 12.16 11.82 -21.89
CA ASN A 234 12.42 12.36 -23.24
C ASN A 234 13.82 12.02 -23.79
N SER A 235 14.63 11.30 -23.02
CA SER A 235 15.94 10.81 -23.41
C SER A 235 15.88 9.73 -24.49
N THR A 236 16.99 9.56 -25.22
CA THR A 236 17.22 8.47 -26.20
C THR A 236 18.60 7.84 -26.02
N ASP A 237 19.22 8.07 -24.87
CA ASP A 237 20.56 7.71 -24.48
C ASP A 237 20.63 7.44 -22.96
N GLY A 238 21.81 7.15 -22.44
CA GLY A 238 21.99 6.71 -21.06
C GLY A 238 21.43 5.30 -20.85
N ASP A 239 20.56 5.16 -19.86
CA ASP A 239 19.86 3.91 -19.54
C ASP A 239 18.69 3.61 -20.50
N ILE A 240 18.25 4.60 -21.27
CA ILE A 240 17.09 4.49 -22.16
C ILE A 240 17.52 3.97 -23.54
N THR A 241 16.97 2.83 -23.97
CA THR A 241 17.27 2.27 -25.30
C THR A 241 16.58 3.02 -26.43
N MET A 242 15.35 3.50 -26.22
CA MET A 242 14.53 4.12 -27.26
C MET A 242 13.43 5.02 -26.67
N ASN A 243 13.17 6.14 -27.33
CA ASN A 243 11.98 6.99 -27.14
C ASN A 243 11.46 7.35 -28.55
N HIS A 244 10.15 7.34 -28.72
CA HIS A 244 9.45 7.58 -29.98
C HIS A 244 9.05 9.05 -30.19
N GLY A 245 9.02 9.85 -29.12
CA GLY A 245 8.36 11.14 -29.09
C GLY A 245 9.00 12.23 -28.25
N SER A 246 8.16 13.14 -27.77
CA SER A 246 8.56 14.23 -26.89
C SER A 246 8.73 13.75 -25.45
N TYR A 247 7.84 12.89 -24.98
CA TYR A 247 7.96 12.11 -23.76
C TYR A 247 7.20 10.81 -23.99
N ASP A 248 7.76 9.70 -23.53
CA ASP A 248 7.08 8.40 -23.55
C ASP A 248 7.01 7.83 -22.13
N PHE A 249 6.08 6.90 -21.89
CA PHE A 249 6.09 6.11 -20.65
C PHE A 249 7.43 5.40 -20.57
N TRP A 250 8.04 5.39 -19.39
CA TRP A 250 9.24 4.64 -19.10
C TRP A 250 9.04 3.82 -17.84
N ILE A 251 9.23 2.51 -17.95
CA ILE A 251 9.25 1.61 -16.80
C ILE A 251 10.62 1.01 -16.63
N VAL A 252 11.04 0.90 -15.38
CA VAL A 252 12.34 0.34 -14.99
C VAL A 252 12.12 -0.69 -13.90
N LYS A 253 12.66 -1.89 -14.09
CA LYS A 253 12.71 -2.93 -13.06
C LYS A 253 14.11 -2.99 -12.47
N LEU A 254 14.21 -2.83 -11.16
CA LEU A 254 15.44 -2.94 -10.38
C LEU A 254 15.40 -4.17 -9.48
N SER A 255 16.57 -4.73 -9.19
CA SER A 255 16.72 -5.76 -8.17
C SER A 255 16.58 -5.18 -6.76
N THR A 256 16.52 -6.05 -5.75
CA THR A 256 16.50 -5.66 -4.32
C THR A 256 17.70 -4.81 -3.90
N ILE A 257 18.83 -4.92 -4.60
CA ILE A 257 20.05 -4.14 -4.37
C ILE A 257 20.22 -2.98 -5.37
N GLY A 258 19.17 -2.66 -6.13
CA GLY A 258 19.16 -1.52 -7.07
C GLY A 258 19.82 -1.78 -8.43
N GLU A 259 20.14 -3.02 -8.79
CA GLU A 259 20.71 -3.34 -10.10
C GLU A 259 19.63 -3.37 -11.18
N LEU A 260 19.91 -2.76 -12.35
CA LEU A 260 18.96 -2.71 -13.46
C LEU A 260 18.71 -4.11 -14.05
N ILE A 261 17.46 -4.57 -13.97
CA ILE A 261 17.03 -5.85 -14.55
C ILE A 261 16.56 -5.63 -15.99
N TYR A 262 15.62 -4.70 -16.19
CA TYR A 262 15.17 -4.30 -17.52
C TYR A 262 14.58 -2.88 -17.52
N GLU A 263 14.53 -2.28 -18.70
CA GLU A 263 13.80 -1.05 -18.96
C GLU A 263 12.94 -1.21 -20.22
N LYS A 264 11.81 -0.48 -20.28
CA LYS A 264 10.90 -0.45 -21.43
C LYS A 264 10.29 0.94 -21.58
N THR A 265 10.14 1.37 -22.83
CA THR A 265 9.38 2.57 -23.19
C THR A 265 8.11 2.22 -23.97
N TYR A 266 7.07 3.02 -23.77
CA TYR A 266 5.80 2.91 -24.50
C TYR A 266 5.24 4.29 -24.83
N GLY A 267 4.81 4.48 -26.07
CA GLY A 267 4.20 5.75 -26.46
C GLY A 267 4.18 5.95 -27.96
N GLY A 268 4.27 7.20 -28.37
CA GLY A 268 4.19 7.59 -29.77
C GLY A 268 5.01 8.85 -30.06
N THR A 269 4.64 9.58 -31.11
CA THR A 269 5.46 10.72 -31.57
C THR A 269 5.32 12.00 -30.74
N LYS A 270 4.39 12.05 -29.79
CA LYS A 270 4.07 13.25 -29.00
C LYS A 270 4.42 13.01 -27.53
N GLU A 271 3.71 13.63 -26.61
CA GLU A 271 3.91 13.47 -25.18
C GLU A 271 2.96 12.41 -24.66
N ASP A 272 3.50 11.44 -23.94
CA ASP A 272 2.81 10.34 -23.31
C ASP A 272 3.43 10.18 -21.90
N GLY A 273 2.64 10.44 -20.85
CA GLY A 273 3.14 10.49 -19.47
C GLY A 273 2.47 9.46 -18.55
N ALA A 274 3.24 8.52 -18.02
CA ALA A 274 2.75 7.59 -17.00
C ALA A 274 2.53 8.35 -15.68
N ARG A 275 1.51 7.97 -14.93
CA ARG A 275 1.17 8.60 -13.64
C ARG A 275 1.07 7.61 -12.49
N ASP A 276 0.66 6.38 -12.75
CA ASP A 276 0.51 5.37 -11.71
C ASP A 276 0.72 3.95 -12.25
N ILE A 277 1.12 3.03 -11.37
CA ILE A 277 1.38 1.62 -11.68
C ILE A 277 0.90 0.72 -10.54
N ILE A 278 0.21 -0.37 -10.89
CA ILE A 278 -0.21 -1.41 -9.96
C ILE A 278 0.08 -2.80 -10.49
N ALA A 279 0.23 -3.77 -9.58
CA ALA A 279 0.20 -5.18 -9.93
C ALA A 279 -1.22 -5.56 -10.39
N ALA A 280 -1.32 -6.27 -11.51
CA ALA A 280 -2.59 -6.79 -12.00
C ALA A 280 -2.99 -8.05 -11.20
N PRO A 281 -4.25 -8.18 -10.71
CA PRO A 281 -4.69 -9.36 -9.97
C PRO A 281 -4.54 -10.70 -10.72
N ASP A 282 -4.56 -10.65 -12.05
CA ASP A 282 -4.37 -11.80 -12.94
C ASP A 282 -2.92 -11.95 -13.46
N GLY A 283 -1.97 -11.17 -12.93
CA GLY A 283 -0.55 -11.19 -13.27
C GLY A 283 -0.13 -10.10 -14.25
N GLY A 284 1.15 -9.72 -14.19
CA GLY A 284 1.68 -8.56 -14.90
C GLY A 284 1.37 -7.24 -14.18
N TYR A 285 1.35 -6.14 -14.93
CA TYR A 285 1.22 -4.79 -14.37
C TYR A 285 0.29 -3.94 -15.22
N ILE A 286 -0.46 -3.04 -14.57
CA ILE A 286 -1.25 -2.00 -15.24
C ILE A 286 -0.57 -0.66 -14.99
N ILE A 287 -0.34 0.11 -16.05
CA ILE A 287 0.19 1.47 -15.99
C ILE A 287 -0.86 2.40 -16.57
N ALA A 288 -1.17 3.46 -15.84
CA ALA A 288 -2.14 4.47 -16.25
C ALA A 288 -1.51 5.86 -16.31
N GLY A 289 -1.98 6.68 -17.24
CA GLY A 289 -1.52 8.04 -17.43
C GLY A 289 -2.31 8.72 -18.53
N TYR A 290 -1.61 9.48 -19.37
CA TYR A 290 -2.23 10.20 -20.49
C TYR A 290 -1.37 10.12 -21.75
N SER A 291 -2.01 10.34 -22.90
CA SER A 291 -1.36 10.31 -24.20
C SER A 291 -1.86 11.42 -25.11
N PHE A 292 -0.94 12.18 -25.71
CA PHE A 292 -1.22 13.08 -26.83
C PHE A 292 -1.05 12.39 -28.20
N SER A 293 -0.44 11.22 -28.21
CA SER A 293 -0.10 10.43 -29.40
C SER A 293 -1.29 9.67 -29.98
N ASP A 294 -1.18 9.29 -31.26
CA ASP A 294 -2.18 8.52 -32.02
C ASP A 294 -1.51 7.46 -32.92
N ASN A 295 -0.27 7.07 -32.56
CA ASN A 295 0.58 6.19 -33.35
C ASN A 295 1.54 5.36 -32.48
N PHE A 296 2.27 4.45 -33.13
CA PHE A 296 3.15 3.45 -32.50
C PHE A 296 2.38 2.53 -31.56
N ASP A 297 2.62 2.60 -30.26
CA ASP A 297 1.94 1.76 -29.27
C ASP A 297 0.54 2.28 -28.99
N VAL A 298 0.34 3.59 -29.07
CA VAL A 298 -0.95 4.25 -28.91
C VAL A 298 -1.78 4.05 -30.18
N THR A 299 -2.85 3.25 -30.11
CA THR A 299 -3.65 2.95 -31.31
C THR A 299 -4.85 3.87 -31.50
N GLU A 300 -5.33 4.52 -30.44
CA GLU A 300 -6.53 5.36 -30.44
C GLU A 300 -6.30 6.60 -29.56
N ASN A 301 -6.69 7.76 -30.07
CA ASN A 301 -6.76 9.03 -29.33
C ASN A 301 -7.89 9.88 -29.96
N HIS A 302 -8.79 10.35 -29.13
CA HIS A 302 -10.05 10.98 -29.50
C HIS A 302 -9.98 12.51 -29.50
N GLY A 303 -8.84 13.10 -29.15
CA GLY A 303 -8.74 14.53 -28.90
C GLY A 303 -7.32 15.06 -28.82
N LYS A 304 -7.06 15.85 -27.78
CA LYS A 304 -5.74 16.42 -27.52
C LYS A 304 -4.91 15.44 -26.70
N SER A 305 -5.36 15.17 -25.47
CA SER A 305 -4.79 14.20 -24.55
C SER A 305 -5.93 13.35 -24.03
N ASP A 306 -5.78 12.04 -24.10
CA ASP A 306 -6.73 11.09 -23.52
C ASP A 306 -6.06 10.33 -22.37
N VAL A 307 -6.86 9.80 -21.44
CA VAL A 307 -6.40 8.79 -20.49
C VAL A 307 -5.91 7.59 -21.28
N TRP A 308 -4.68 7.16 -21.03
CA TRP A 308 -4.09 5.98 -21.66
C TRP A 308 -3.68 4.97 -20.60
N VAL A 309 -4.15 3.74 -20.79
CA VAL A 309 -3.91 2.62 -19.88
C VAL A 309 -3.31 1.48 -20.65
N ILE A 310 -2.19 0.95 -20.16
CA ILE A 310 -1.54 -0.22 -20.74
C ILE A 310 -1.49 -1.35 -19.72
N LYS A 311 -1.62 -2.57 -20.21
CA LYS A 311 -1.27 -3.79 -19.47
C LYS A 311 -0.02 -4.39 -20.08
N VAL A 312 0.92 -4.75 -19.21
CA VAL A 312 2.16 -5.42 -19.60
C VAL A 312 2.32 -6.72 -18.81
N ASP A 313 3.00 -7.70 -19.39
CA ASP A 313 3.37 -8.92 -18.69
C ASP A 313 4.49 -8.68 -17.66
N VAL A 314 4.85 -9.72 -16.91
CA VAL A 314 5.90 -9.66 -15.86
C VAL A 314 7.30 -9.29 -16.39
N SER A 315 7.52 -9.38 -17.71
CA SER A 315 8.76 -9.00 -18.41
C SER A 315 8.66 -7.64 -19.09
N GLY A 316 7.56 -6.91 -18.90
CA GLY A 316 7.31 -5.62 -19.54
C GLY A 316 6.97 -5.74 -21.04
N ASN A 317 6.39 -6.83 -21.52
CA ASN A 317 5.85 -6.86 -22.88
C ASN A 317 4.39 -6.39 -22.88
N LEU A 318 4.04 -5.49 -23.80
CA LEU A 318 2.68 -4.97 -23.95
C LEU A 318 1.68 -6.08 -24.30
N GLU A 319 0.66 -6.26 -23.46
CA GLU A 319 -0.44 -7.20 -23.68
C GLU A 319 -1.65 -6.53 -24.33
N TRP A 320 -2.09 -5.40 -23.77
CA TRP A 320 -3.14 -4.57 -24.34
C TRP A 320 -2.96 -3.11 -23.94
N GLN A 321 -3.60 -2.21 -24.70
CA GLN A 321 -3.72 -0.80 -24.35
C GLN A 321 -5.11 -0.26 -24.68
N LYS A 322 -5.54 0.77 -23.96
CA LYS A 322 -6.86 1.41 -24.09
C LYS A 322 -6.76 2.91 -23.85
N SER A 323 -7.54 3.67 -24.61
CA SER A 323 -7.66 5.11 -24.43
C SER A 323 -9.09 5.50 -24.06
N TYR A 324 -9.24 6.38 -23.08
CA TYR A 324 -10.52 6.91 -22.62
C TYR A 324 -10.46 8.44 -22.62
N GLY A 325 -11.45 9.07 -23.22
CA GLY A 325 -11.52 10.52 -23.30
C GLY A 325 -12.46 11.00 -24.38
N GLY A 326 -12.32 12.27 -24.72
CA GLY A 326 -13.08 12.97 -25.73
C GLY A 326 -12.19 13.89 -26.56
N THR A 327 -12.74 15.01 -27.01
CA THR A 327 -12.01 15.90 -27.94
C THR A 327 -11.02 16.85 -27.27
N GLU A 328 -11.09 17.02 -25.95
CA GLU A 328 -10.26 17.95 -25.18
C GLU A 328 -9.15 17.20 -24.42
N ASP A 329 -8.68 17.75 -23.31
CA ASP A 329 -7.62 17.17 -22.48
C ASP A 329 -8.25 16.36 -21.33
N ASP A 330 -7.90 15.09 -21.24
CA ASP A 330 -8.36 14.12 -20.25
C ASP A 330 -7.14 13.42 -19.62
N TYR A 331 -7.06 13.44 -18.29
CA TYR A 331 -5.91 12.96 -17.53
C TYR A 331 -6.33 11.93 -16.49
N CYS A 332 -5.50 10.91 -16.31
CA CYS A 332 -5.57 9.97 -15.20
C CYS A 332 -4.33 10.20 -14.34
N TYR A 333 -4.53 10.30 -13.02
CA TYR A 333 -3.43 10.44 -12.06
C TYR A 333 -3.22 9.20 -11.21
N THR A 334 -4.23 8.33 -11.12
CA THR A 334 -4.20 7.17 -10.23
C THR A 334 -5.03 6.01 -10.75
N ILE A 335 -4.60 4.81 -10.41
CA ILE A 335 -5.30 3.55 -10.65
C ILE A 335 -5.19 2.64 -9.42
N ALA A 336 -6.27 1.94 -9.09
CA ALA A 336 -6.29 0.93 -8.03
C ALA A 336 -7.01 -0.34 -8.50
N ALA A 337 -6.61 -1.49 -7.95
CA ALA A 337 -7.37 -2.72 -8.10
C ALA A 337 -8.62 -2.68 -7.22
N THR A 338 -9.72 -3.26 -7.70
CA THR A 338 -10.96 -3.39 -6.92
C THR A 338 -11.08 -4.77 -6.29
N ASN A 339 -11.93 -4.90 -5.26
CA ASN A 339 -12.26 -6.16 -4.58
C ASN A 339 -12.85 -7.22 -5.55
N SER A 340 -13.39 -6.79 -6.70
CA SER A 340 -13.92 -7.67 -7.75
C SER A 340 -12.85 -8.12 -8.76
N GLY A 341 -11.61 -7.68 -8.63
CA GLY A 341 -10.53 -7.93 -9.58
C GLY A 341 -10.59 -7.05 -10.84
N ASN A 342 -11.36 -5.95 -10.80
CA ASN A 342 -11.37 -4.90 -11.83
C ASN A 342 -10.35 -3.80 -11.48
N TYR A 343 -10.35 -2.72 -12.26
CA TYR A 343 -9.53 -1.54 -11.99
C TYR A 343 -10.39 -0.28 -11.91
N ILE A 344 -10.12 0.57 -10.93
CA ILE A 344 -10.73 1.88 -10.77
C ILE A 344 -9.67 2.96 -11.03
N LEU A 345 -10.03 3.97 -11.82
CA LEU A 345 -9.17 5.08 -12.20
C LEU A 345 -9.78 6.40 -11.76
N ALA A 346 -8.93 7.36 -11.40
CA ALA A 346 -9.36 8.73 -11.17
C ALA A 346 -8.41 9.77 -11.78
N GLY A 347 -9.01 10.88 -12.18
CA GLY A 347 -8.30 12.06 -12.65
C GLY A 347 -9.27 13.18 -13.00
N ASN A 348 -9.04 13.88 -14.11
CA ASN A 348 -9.90 14.97 -14.54
C ASN A 348 -10.15 14.93 -16.05
N SER A 349 -11.26 15.52 -16.47
CA SER A 349 -11.64 15.59 -17.88
C SER A 349 -12.13 16.98 -18.24
N ASN A 350 -11.58 17.55 -19.32
CA ASN A 350 -12.07 18.79 -19.94
C ASN A 350 -13.07 18.50 -21.08
N SER A 351 -13.22 17.22 -21.42
CA SER A 351 -14.11 16.77 -22.49
C SER A 351 -15.57 16.77 -22.07
N SER A 352 -16.49 16.89 -23.04
CA SER A 352 -17.94 16.72 -22.82
C SER A 352 -18.55 15.75 -23.83
N ASN A 353 -17.69 14.94 -24.46
CA ASN A 353 -18.02 13.98 -25.51
C ASN A 353 -17.06 12.78 -25.46
N GLY A 354 -17.24 11.84 -26.39
CA GLY A 354 -16.42 10.63 -26.45
C GLY A 354 -16.87 9.63 -25.39
N THR A 355 -15.93 9.18 -24.57
CA THR A 355 -16.23 8.33 -23.42
C THR A 355 -17.05 9.10 -22.40
N LEU A 356 -16.65 10.34 -22.06
CA LEU A 356 -17.39 11.18 -21.13
C LEU A 356 -18.59 11.86 -21.81
N THR A 357 -19.78 11.80 -21.19
CA THR A 357 -21.01 12.37 -21.77
C THR A 357 -21.43 13.72 -21.19
N SER A 358 -20.77 14.19 -20.12
CA SER A 358 -21.08 15.47 -19.48
C SER A 358 -19.87 16.00 -18.70
N ASN A 359 -19.58 17.29 -18.86
CA ASN A 359 -18.71 18.10 -18.01
C ASN A 359 -19.48 19.40 -17.69
N LYS A 360 -19.35 19.89 -16.46
CA LYS A 360 -20.12 21.00 -15.88
C LYS A 360 -19.36 22.33 -15.89
N GLY A 361 -18.08 22.34 -16.25
CA GLY A 361 -17.17 23.47 -16.09
C GLY A 361 -15.96 23.45 -17.01
N LEU A 362 -14.80 23.79 -16.42
CA LEU A 362 -13.51 23.76 -17.12
C LEU A 362 -12.91 22.37 -17.06
N SER A 363 -12.88 21.77 -15.87
CA SER A 363 -12.37 20.44 -15.61
C SER A 363 -13.13 19.82 -14.46
N ASP A 364 -13.63 18.59 -14.64
CA ASP A 364 -14.36 17.88 -13.60
C ASP A 364 -13.58 16.65 -13.14
N TYR A 365 -13.74 16.23 -11.88
CA TYR A 365 -13.29 14.91 -11.41
C TYR A 365 -13.88 13.87 -12.35
N TRP A 366 -13.04 12.94 -12.80
CA TRP A 366 -13.49 11.84 -13.63
C TRP A 366 -13.02 10.51 -13.04
N VAL A 367 -13.99 9.66 -12.72
CA VAL A 367 -13.78 8.34 -12.14
C VAL A 367 -14.30 7.28 -13.11
N LEU A 368 -13.52 6.23 -13.35
CA LEU A 368 -13.89 5.14 -14.25
C LEU A 368 -13.59 3.79 -13.62
N GLU A 369 -14.48 2.82 -13.77
CA GLU A 369 -14.18 1.42 -13.52
C GLU A 369 -14.09 0.65 -14.83
N ILE A 370 -13.01 -0.10 -15.01
CA ILE A 370 -12.73 -0.92 -16.19
C ILE A 370 -12.50 -2.36 -15.76
N ASN A 371 -12.90 -3.32 -16.58
CA ASN A 371 -12.65 -4.74 -16.29
C ASN A 371 -11.17 -5.13 -16.55
N SER A 372 -10.81 -6.38 -16.27
CA SER A 372 -9.45 -6.90 -16.50
C SER A 372 -8.96 -6.84 -17.95
N GLY A 373 -9.87 -6.76 -18.93
CA GLY A 373 -9.56 -6.57 -20.35
C GLY A 373 -9.54 -5.11 -20.81
N GLY A 374 -9.70 -4.16 -19.89
CA GLY A 374 -9.77 -2.74 -20.19
C GLY A 374 -11.03 -2.34 -20.96
N ASP A 375 -12.16 -2.98 -20.69
CA ASP A 375 -13.46 -2.48 -21.16
C ASP A 375 -14.16 -1.71 -20.04
N LEU A 376 -14.71 -0.54 -20.38
CA LEU A 376 -15.41 0.34 -19.44
C LEU A 376 -16.67 -0.32 -18.88
N ILE A 377 -16.75 -0.39 -17.55
CA ILE A 377 -17.92 -0.89 -16.81
C ILE A 377 -18.88 0.27 -16.51
N TRP A 378 -18.37 1.30 -15.86
CA TRP A 378 -19.08 2.54 -15.57
C TRP A 378 -18.10 3.71 -15.46
N GLN A 379 -18.61 4.93 -15.52
CA GLN A 379 -17.84 6.14 -15.26
C GLN A 379 -18.70 7.19 -14.57
N ARG A 380 -18.06 8.18 -13.95
CA ARG A 380 -18.73 9.31 -13.32
C ARG A 380 -17.89 10.57 -13.43
N SER A 381 -18.54 11.68 -13.81
CA SER A 381 -17.99 13.03 -13.69
C SER A 381 -18.63 13.75 -12.52
N LEU A 382 -17.80 14.40 -11.70
CA LEU A 382 -18.17 15.12 -10.49
C LEU A 382 -17.50 16.49 -10.48
N GLY A 383 -18.23 17.55 -10.12
CA GLY A 383 -17.65 18.89 -10.13
C GLY A 383 -18.65 20.03 -10.25
N GLY A 384 -18.12 21.21 -10.55
CA GLY A 384 -18.82 22.48 -10.70
C GLY A 384 -18.44 23.21 -11.98
N SER A 385 -18.40 24.53 -11.93
CA SER A 385 -18.12 25.38 -13.09
C SER A 385 -16.64 25.62 -13.37
N ASP A 386 -15.77 25.35 -12.39
CA ASP A 386 -14.36 25.70 -12.40
C ASP A 386 -13.51 24.41 -12.49
N ASP A 387 -12.27 24.44 -11.97
CA ASP A 387 -11.36 23.28 -12.05
C ASP A 387 -11.51 22.37 -10.84
N ASP A 388 -11.82 21.11 -11.10
CA ASP A 388 -11.90 20.04 -10.12
C ASP A 388 -11.00 18.89 -10.58
N VAL A 389 -9.96 18.57 -9.81
CA VAL A 389 -8.96 17.55 -10.15
C VAL A 389 -8.88 16.46 -9.08
N ALA A 390 -9.22 15.22 -9.45
CA ALA A 390 -8.96 14.06 -8.60
C ALA A 390 -7.49 13.64 -8.69
N ARG A 391 -6.87 13.33 -7.57
CA ARG A 391 -5.45 12.94 -7.45
C ARG A 391 -5.26 11.51 -6.98
N ASN A 392 -6.13 11.01 -6.11
CA ASN A 392 -6.04 9.66 -5.58
C ASN A 392 -7.42 8.98 -5.50
N ILE A 393 -7.44 7.65 -5.57
CA ILE A 393 -8.62 6.83 -5.37
C ILE A 393 -8.25 5.50 -4.70
N LYS A 394 -9.02 5.12 -3.68
CA LYS A 394 -8.88 3.83 -2.97
C LYS A 394 -10.24 3.20 -2.76
N GLN A 395 -10.31 1.87 -2.80
CA GLN A 395 -11.51 1.14 -2.39
C GLN A 395 -11.38 0.68 -0.94
N THR A 396 -12.38 0.97 -0.11
CA THR A 396 -12.45 0.50 1.28
C THR A 396 -12.73 -1.01 1.33
N PRO A 397 -12.42 -1.69 2.45
CA PRO A 397 -12.81 -3.09 2.64
C PRO A 397 -14.31 -3.34 2.51
N THR A 398 -15.14 -2.35 2.84
CA THR A 398 -16.61 -2.41 2.71
C THR A 398 -17.11 -2.18 1.27
N GLY A 399 -16.20 -1.83 0.33
CA GLY A 399 -16.49 -1.66 -1.09
C GLY A 399 -16.84 -0.24 -1.52
N GLU A 400 -16.78 0.75 -0.63
CA GLU A 400 -16.89 2.17 -0.96
C GLU A 400 -15.62 2.66 -1.66
N TYR A 401 -15.71 3.68 -2.51
CA TYR A 401 -14.55 4.32 -3.13
C TYR A 401 -14.33 5.69 -2.51
N LEU A 402 -13.14 5.94 -1.94
CA LEU A 402 -12.70 7.26 -1.50
C LEU A 402 -11.90 7.90 -2.62
N VAL A 403 -12.30 9.11 -3.01
CA VAL A 403 -11.65 9.90 -4.07
C VAL A 403 -11.20 11.22 -3.48
N SER A 404 -9.90 11.52 -3.54
CA SER A 404 -9.33 12.78 -3.05
C SER A 404 -8.68 13.59 -4.16
N GLY A 405 -8.59 14.89 -3.96
CA GLY A 405 -7.91 15.83 -4.83
C GLY A 405 -8.22 17.26 -4.40
N TYR A 406 -8.40 18.17 -5.36
CA TYR A 406 -8.73 19.57 -5.06
C TYR A 406 -9.74 20.20 -6.03
N THR A 407 -10.41 21.25 -5.56
CA THR A 407 -11.51 21.95 -6.25
C THR A 407 -11.34 23.46 -6.15
N LEU A 408 -11.54 24.17 -7.26
CA LEU A 408 -11.79 25.62 -7.29
C LEU A 408 -13.30 25.92 -7.38
N SER A 409 -14.12 24.91 -7.68
CA SER A 409 -15.56 25.08 -7.76
C SER A 409 -16.19 25.29 -6.38
N ASN A 410 -17.26 26.08 -6.35
CA ASN A 410 -18.13 26.24 -5.19
C ASN A 410 -19.62 26.09 -5.56
N ASN A 411 -19.88 25.26 -6.58
CA ASN A 411 -21.20 24.96 -7.09
C ASN A 411 -21.22 23.56 -7.72
N GLY A 412 -22.36 23.18 -8.31
CA GLY A 412 -22.52 21.86 -8.92
C GLY A 412 -22.63 20.78 -7.85
N ASP A 413 -21.73 19.80 -7.89
CA ASP A 413 -21.61 18.80 -6.83
C ASP A 413 -20.84 19.34 -5.63
N VAL A 414 -19.92 20.29 -5.83
CA VAL A 414 -19.07 20.83 -4.76
C VAL A 414 -19.84 21.80 -3.87
N THR A 415 -19.65 21.68 -2.56
CA THR A 415 -20.20 22.61 -1.57
C THR A 415 -19.13 23.13 -0.62
N ASN A 416 -19.13 24.44 -0.37
CA ASN A 416 -18.34 25.11 0.67
C ASN A 416 -16.82 25.19 0.40
N ASN A 417 -16.39 25.48 -0.83
CA ASN A 417 -15.04 26.00 -1.04
C ASN A 417 -14.92 27.40 -0.37
N TYR A 418 -13.79 27.63 0.30
CA TYR A 418 -13.49 28.76 1.17
C TYR A 418 -12.61 29.85 0.53
N GLY A 419 -12.07 29.63 -0.67
CA GLY A 419 -11.27 30.64 -1.37
C GLY A 419 -10.55 30.13 -2.61
N GLY A 420 -9.31 29.67 -2.42
CA GLY A 420 -8.44 29.15 -3.47
C GLY A 420 -8.84 27.74 -3.88
N TYR A 421 -7.86 26.95 -4.34
CA TYR A 421 -8.08 25.51 -4.41
C TYR A 421 -8.26 24.96 -3.00
N ASP A 422 -9.30 24.19 -2.74
CA ASP A 422 -9.44 23.45 -1.48
C ASP A 422 -9.39 21.95 -1.74
N CYS A 423 -9.01 21.17 -0.72
CA CYS A 423 -9.05 19.72 -0.79
C CYS A 423 -10.50 19.25 -0.91
N TRP A 424 -10.80 18.35 -1.83
CA TRP A 424 -12.13 17.75 -1.96
C TRP A 424 -12.03 16.24 -1.84
N LEU A 425 -12.72 15.70 -0.84
CA LEU A 425 -12.79 14.26 -0.55
C LEU A 425 -14.22 13.77 -0.71
N ILE A 426 -14.40 12.68 -1.44
CA ILE A 426 -15.70 12.11 -1.75
C ILE A 426 -15.70 10.62 -1.41
N SER A 427 -16.72 10.15 -0.69
CA SER A 427 -17.05 8.73 -0.62
C SER A 427 -18.16 8.39 -1.61
N LEU A 428 -17.89 7.39 -2.45
CA LEU A 428 -18.79 6.85 -3.45
C LEU A 428 -19.21 5.43 -3.07
N CYS A 429 -20.51 5.16 -3.18
CA CYS A 429 -21.08 3.86 -2.82
C CYS A 429 -22.02 3.33 -3.91
N THR A 430 -22.17 2.02 -4.00
CA THR A 430 -23.25 1.42 -4.80
C THR A 430 -24.54 1.48 -4.02
N SER A 431 -25.49 2.32 -4.44
CA SER A 431 -26.76 2.50 -3.72
C SER A 431 -27.82 1.49 -4.17
N ALA A 432 -28.64 1.03 -3.22
CA ALA A 432 -29.80 0.19 -3.44
C ALA A 432 -31.08 0.90 -2.99
N LEU A 433 -32.23 0.45 -3.50
CA LEU A 433 -33.53 0.90 -3.01
C LEU A 433 -33.93 0.02 -1.81
N TYR A 434 -34.18 0.66 -0.68
CA TYR A 434 -34.74 0.04 0.51
C TYR A 434 -36.16 0.58 0.76
N PHE A 435 -36.98 -0.17 1.48
CA PHE A 435 -38.38 0.12 1.74
C PHE A 435 -38.63 0.04 3.24
N PHE A 436 -39.36 1.01 3.80
CA PHE A 436 -39.61 1.05 5.24
C PHE A 436 -40.38 -0.20 5.67
N ASP A 437 -39.91 -0.83 6.74
CA ASP A 437 -40.48 -2.02 7.37
C ASP A 437 -40.85 -1.62 8.81
N ALA A 438 -42.12 -1.27 8.99
CA ALA A 438 -42.63 -0.65 10.21
C ALA A 438 -42.96 -1.66 11.31
N ASP A 439 -43.34 -2.88 10.93
CA ASP A 439 -43.71 -3.96 11.85
C ASP A 439 -42.63 -5.04 12.00
N LEU A 440 -41.53 -4.92 11.24
CA LEU A 440 -40.29 -5.70 11.32
C LEU A 440 -40.46 -7.16 10.90
N ASP A 441 -41.28 -7.41 9.89
CA ASP A 441 -41.52 -8.76 9.35
C ASP A 441 -40.61 -9.14 8.17
N GLY A 442 -39.80 -8.19 7.68
CA GLY A 442 -38.86 -8.39 6.58
C GLY A 442 -39.42 -8.04 5.20
N TYR A 443 -40.63 -7.50 5.09
CA TYR A 443 -41.22 -6.98 3.87
C TYR A 443 -41.48 -5.47 4.00
N GLY A 444 -40.93 -4.70 3.07
CA GLY A 444 -41.05 -3.25 3.12
C GLY A 444 -42.20 -2.72 2.29
N ASN A 445 -42.67 -1.54 2.68
CA ASN A 445 -43.73 -0.81 2.01
C ASN A 445 -43.29 -0.22 0.67
N PRO A 446 -43.90 -0.62 -0.47
CA PRO A 446 -43.54 -0.11 -1.80
C PRO A 446 -43.74 1.40 -1.98
N ASP A 447 -44.60 2.03 -1.17
CA ASP A 447 -44.88 3.47 -1.23
C ASP A 447 -43.88 4.32 -0.44
N LEU A 448 -42.98 3.70 0.34
CA LEU A 448 -41.95 4.38 1.15
C LEU A 448 -40.52 3.95 0.76
N PRO A 449 -40.09 4.15 -0.50
CA PRO A 449 -38.74 3.84 -0.92
C PRO A 449 -37.72 4.86 -0.41
N LEU A 450 -36.53 4.38 -0.05
CA LEU A 450 -35.35 5.14 0.32
C LEU A 450 -34.12 4.57 -0.38
N THR A 451 -33.43 5.39 -1.16
CA THR A 451 -32.16 5.01 -1.78
C THR A 451 -31.02 5.24 -0.79
N SER A 452 -30.24 4.21 -0.50
CA SER A 452 -29.12 4.26 0.47
C SER A 452 -27.99 3.32 0.05
N CYS A 453 -26.78 3.57 0.55
CA CYS A 453 -25.60 2.72 0.36
C CYS A 453 -25.68 1.42 1.17
N SER A 454 -26.27 1.51 2.37
CA SER A 454 -26.50 0.40 3.29
C SER A 454 -27.94 0.44 3.81
N ALA A 455 -28.46 -0.70 4.26
CA ALA A 455 -29.82 -0.83 4.78
C ALA A 455 -30.02 0.10 5.99
N PRO A 456 -30.83 1.17 5.88
CA PRO A 456 -31.13 2.00 7.03
C PRO A 456 -31.93 1.21 8.06
N SER A 457 -31.79 1.54 9.34
CA SER A 457 -32.55 0.87 10.40
C SER A 457 -34.06 0.94 10.13
N GLY A 458 -34.72 -0.21 10.12
CA GLY A 458 -36.16 -0.33 9.82
C GLY A 458 -36.49 -0.22 8.32
N PHE A 459 -35.54 -0.54 7.44
CA PHE A 459 -35.78 -0.66 6.01
C PHE A 459 -35.20 -1.97 5.46
N VAL A 460 -35.85 -2.55 4.46
CA VAL A 460 -35.48 -3.82 3.81
C VAL A 460 -35.48 -3.69 2.29
N LEU A 461 -34.92 -4.66 1.56
CA LEU A 461 -34.82 -4.62 0.08
C LEU A 461 -36.13 -5.04 -0.63
N THR A 462 -36.97 -5.77 0.08
CA THR A 462 -38.26 -6.30 -0.36
C THR A 462 -39.31 -5.19 -0.30
N ASN A 463 -40.19 -5.12 -1.31
CA ASN A 463 -41.14 -4.01 -1.48
C ASN A 463 -42.59 -4.48 -1.65
N THR A 464 -42.88 -5.61 -1.05
CA THR A 464 -44.07 -6.41 -1.39
C THR A 464 -45.09 -6.42 -0.26
N ASP A 465 -44.89 -5.64 0.80
CA ASP A 465 -45.83 -5.55 1.91
C ASP A 465 -47.04 -4.65 1.54
N CYS A 466 -48.24 -5.21 1.70
CA CYS A 466 -49.50 -4.50 1.48
C CYS A 466 -50.08 -3.88 2.78
N ASN A 467 -49.58 -4.26 3.96
CA ASN A 467 -49.93 -3.67 5.24
C ASN A 467 -48.76 -3.63 6.24
N ASP A 468 -47.90 -2.64 6.01
CA ASP A 468 -46.74 -2.20 6.81
C ASP A 468 -47.12 -1.62 8.19
N SER A 469 -47.99 -2.31 8.91
CA SER A 469 -48.36 -2.04 10.29
C SER A 469 -48.84 -3.28 11.04
N ASP A 470 -48.88 -4.43 10.36
CA ASP A 470 -49.35 -5.72 10.86
C ASP A 470 -48.54 -6.86 10.23
N ALA A 471 -47.54 -7.35 10.97
CA ALA A 471 -46.61 -8.42 10.57
C ALA A 471 -47.28 -9.77 10.22
N ALA A 472 -48.61 -9.89 10.38
CA ALA A 472 -49.39 -11.04 9.95
C ALA A 472 -49.89 -10.93 8.50
N ILE A 473 -49.72 -9.78 7.84
CA ILE A 473 -50.20 -9.51 6.49
C ILE A 473 -48.98 -9.19 5.62
N ASN A 474 -48.48 -10.19 4.89
CA ASN A 474 -47.31 -10.07 4.03
C ASN A 474 -47.28 -11.19 2.98
N PRO A 475 -46.41 -11.12 1.96
CA PRO A 475 -46.34 -12.10 0.86
C PRO A 475 -46.11 -13.58 1.20
N GLN A 476 -45.79 -13.88 2.46
CA GLN A 476 -45.64 -15.26 2.95
C GLN A 476 -46.65 -15.63 4.02
N ALA A 477 -47.57 -14.74 4.36
CA ALA A 477 -48.65 -15.06 5.29
C ALA A 477 -49.60 -16.09 4.66
N GLY A 478 -50.15 -16.96 5.51
CA GLY A 478 -51.25 -17.82 5.11
C GLY A 478 -52.57 -17.05 5.24
N GLU A 479 -53.42 -17.16 4.22
CA GLU A 479 -54.77 -16.61 4.25
C GLU A 479 -55.54 -17.04 5.51
N MET A 480 -56.32 -16.14 6.10
CA MET A 480 -57.28 -16.46 7.15
C MET A 480 -58.67 -16.04 6.69
N CYS A 481 -59.73 -16.80 7.01
CA CYS A 481 -61.13 -16.40 6.73
C CYS A 481 -61.56 -15.14 7.52
N ASN A 482 -61.04 -13.97 7.16
CA ASN A 482 -61.19 -12.69 7.85
C ASN A 482 -61.57 -11.55 6.87
N SER A 483 -61.61 -11.84 5.55
CA SER A 483 -61.88 -10.87 4.48
C SER A 483 -60.84 -9.76 4.32
N ILE A 484 -59.61 -10.04 4.72
CA ILE A 484 -58.39 -9.30 4.44
C ILE A 484 -57.60 -10.13 3.42
N ASP A 485 -56.78 -9.45 2.63
CA ASP A 485 -55.79 -10.06 1.73
C ASP A 485 -54.53 -10.21 2.59
N ASP A 486 -54.35 -11.37 3.22
CA ASP A 486 -53.28 -11.58 4.19
C ASP A 486 -51.95 -11.83 3.46
N ASP A 487 -51.97 -12.48 2.29
CA ASP A 487 -50.78 -12.82 1.51
C ASP A 487 -50.36 -11.77 0.44
N CYS A 488 -51.08 -10.65 0.35
CA CYS A 488 -50.80 -9.55 -0.55
C CYS A 488 -50.80 -9.92 -2.06
N ASP A 489 -51.46 -11.00 -2.48
CA ASP A 489 -51.55 -11.41 -3.88
C ASP A 489 -52.62 -10.62 -4.69
N GLY A 490 -53.50 -9.88 -3.99
CA GLY A 490 -54.59 -9.10 -4.54
C GLY A 490 -55.95 -9.81 -4.57
N GLN A 491 -56.07 -10.96 -3.95
CA GLN A 491 -57.30 -11.71 -3.72
C GLN A 491 -57.62 -11.73 -2.20
N THR A 492 -58.70 -12.40 -1.80
CA THR A 492 -59.11 -12.42 -0.39
C THR A 492 -59.75 -13.77 -0.10
N ASP A 493 -59.26 -14.47 0.90
CA ASP A 493 -59.74 -15.77 1.37
C ASP A 493 -59.80 -16.86 0.26
N GLU A 494 -59.00 -16.78 -0.81
CA GLU A 494 -59.13 -17.64 -2.00
C GLU A 494 -58.63 -19.07 -1.82
N ASP A 495 -57.73 -19.26 -0.86
CA ASP A 495 -57.15 -20.57 -0.53
C ASP A 495 -57.87 -21.25 0.66
N LEU A 496 -58.94 -20.64 1.20
CA LEU A 496 -59.79 -21.25 2.25
C LEU A 496 -61.25 -21.47 1.83
N ALA A 497 -61.72 -22.70 1.98
CA ALA A 497 -63.14 -23.02 1.95
C ALA A 497 -63.77 -22.70 3.31
N CYS A 498 -64.31 -21.49 3.50
CA CYS A 498 -65.03 -21.10 4.74
C CYS A 498 -66.42 -21.80 4.89
N THR A 499 -66.57 -23.03 4.43
CA THR A 499 -67.78 -23.86 4.46
C THR A 499 -67.51 -25.03 5.40
N GLY A 500 -68.20 -25.13 6.54
CA GLY A 500 -67.94 -26.16 7.57
C GLY A 500 -68.27 -27.61 7.18
N ASP A 501 -67.77 -28.06 6.04
CA ASP A 501 -67.69 -29.41 5.51
C ASP A 501 -66.19 -29.78 5.48
N ASP A 502 -65.84 -31.04 5.77
CA ASP A 502 -64.47 -31.60 5.74
C ASP A 502 -64.03 -31.76 4.27
N GLU A 503 -63.28 -30.78 3.73
CA GLU A 503 -63.03 -30.66 2.29
C GLU A 503 -61.81 -31.48 1.82
N ASP A 504 -60.79 -31.65 2.65
CA ASP A 504 -59.61 -32.46 2.33
C ASP A 504 -59.72 -33.96 2.75
N ALA A 505 -60.76 -34.30 3.51
CA ALA A 505 -61.09 -35.64 3.97
C ALA A 505 -60.05 -36.27 4.91
N ASP A 506 -59.32 -35.46 5.68
CA ASP A 506 -58.43 -35.93 6.75
C ASP A 506 -59.17 -36.33 8.05
N GLY A 507 -60.44 -35.90 8.16
CA GLY A 507 -61.34 -36.21 9.26
C GLY A 507 -61.50 -35.10 10.31
N TYR A 508 -60.92 -33.92 10.09
CA TYR A 508 -61.14 -32.70 10.85
C TYR A 508 -61.93 -31.68 10.02
N THR A 509 -62.52 -30.69 10.68
CA THR A 509 -63.21 -29.57 10.01
C THR A 509 -62.77 -28.29 10.69
N ILE A 510 -62.97 -27.14 10.04
CA ILE A 510 -62.70 -25.83 10.64
C ILE A 510 -63.41 -25.64 12.00
N THR A 511 -64.52 -26.36 12.25
CA THR A 511 -65.24 -26.32 13.52
C THR A 511 -64.75 -27.33 14.58
N ASP A 512 -63.98 -28.33 14.17
CA ASP A 512 -63.36 -29.34 15.03
C ASP A 512 -61.91 -29.00 15.41
N GLY A 513 -61.45 -27.80 15.05
CA GLY A 513 -60.13 -27.27 15.38
C GLY A 513 -59.10 -27.41 14.27
N ASP A 514 -59.54 -27.78 13.06
CA ASP A 514 -58.73 -27.68 11.85
C ASP A 514 -58.45 -26.21 11.53
N CYS A 515 -57.20 -25.90 11.24
CA CYS A 515 -56.76 -24.56 10.87
C CYS A 515 -56.62 -24.38 9.36
N ASN A 516 -56.64 -25.45 8.56
CA ASN A 516 -56.73 -25.42 7.10
C ASN A 516 -57.47 -26.66 6.53
N ASP A 517 -58.80 -26.58 6.46
CA ASP A 517 -59.74 -27.63 6.01
C ASP A 517 -59.57 -28.08 4.53
N MET A 518 -58.58 -27.50 3.82
CA MET A 518 -58.24 -27.81 2.43
C MET A 518 -56.89 -28.54 2.30
N ASP A 519 -56.10 -28.63 3.37
CA ASP A 519 -54.80 -29.28 3.38
C ASP A 519 -54.75 -30.41 4.43
N PRO A 520 -54.74 -31.69 4.00
CA PRO A 520 -54.82 -32.83 4.91
C PRO A 520 -53.54 -33.05 5.74
N THR A 521 -52.56 -32.15 5.61
CA THR A 521 -51.34 -32.13 6.40
C THR A 521 -51.38 -31.13 7.56
N ILE A 522 -52.39 -30.25 7.62
CA ILE A 522 -52.55 -29.23 8.66
C ILE A 522 -53.83 -29.54 9.44
N ASN A 523 -53.70 -30.21 10.58
CA ASN A 523 -54.84 -30.58 11.43
C ASN A 523 -54.38 -30.93 12.86
N PRO A 524 -55.28 -30.98 13.86
CA PRO A 524 -54.94 -31.32 15.25
C PRO A 524 -54.19 -32.63 15.51
N GLY A 525 -54.07 -33.51 14.51
CA GLY A 525 -53.36 -34.79 14.57
C GLY A 525 -52.06 -34.83 13.74
N ALA A 526 -51.70 -33.76 13.03
CA ALA A 526 -50.52 -33.66 12.21
C ALA A 526 -49.23 -33.62 13.05
N ALA A 527 -48.10 -33.88 12.40
CA ALA A 527 -46.78 -33.75 13.01
C ALA A 527 -46.11 -32.51 12.43
N GLU A 528 -45.56 -31.67 13.31
CA GLU A 528 -44.86 -30.45 12.93
C GLU A 528 -43.74 -30.71 11.90
N VAL A 529 -43.64 -29.80 10.96
CA VAL A 529 -42.60 -29.65 9.96
C VAL A 529 -42.12 -28.20 10.02
N CYS A 530 -40.81 -27.93 9.97
CA CYS A 530 -40.30 -26.55 9.95
C CYS A 530 -40.74 -25.84 8.65
N ASN A 531 -41.92 -25.23 8.65
CA ASN A 531 -42.52 -24.52 7.52
C ASN A 531 -43.19 -23.20 7.95
N SER A 532 -43.03 -22.79 9.22
CA SER A 532 -43.66 -21.60 9.79
C SER A 532 -45.20 -21.68 9.86
N ILE A 533 -45.77 -22.87 9.71
CA ILE A 533 -47.20 -23.16 9.85
C ILE A 533 -47.39 -23.97 11.13
N ASP A 534 -48.47 -23.71 11.87
CA ASP A 534 -48.89 -24.56 12.98
C ASP A 534 -49.58 -25.80 12.41
N ASP A 535 -48.80 -26.79 11.94
CA ASP A 535 -49.33 -27.97 11.26
C ASP A 535 -50.31 -28.72 12.16
N ASN A 536 -50.07 -28.76 13.47
CA ASN A 536 -50.93 -29.48 14.41
C ASN A 536 -52.00 -28.62 15.11
N CYS A 537 -52.22 -27.39 14.64
CA CYS A 537 -53.25 -26.45 15.10
C CYS A 537 -53.32 -26.30 16.64
N ASN A 538 -52.18 -26.36 17.35
CA ASN A 538 -52.14 -26.26 18.81
C ASN A 538 -51.80 -24.85 19.33
N ALA A 539 -51.73 -23.88 18.42
CA ALA A 539 -51.30 -22.50 18.61
C ALA A 539 -49.81 -22.34 18.98
N GLN A 540 -48.98 -23.31 18.62
CA GLN A 540 -47.52 -23.23 18.67
C GLN A 540 -46.99 -23.59 17.29
N VAL A 541 -46.13 -22.72 16.74
CA VAL A 541 -45.57 -22.91 15.40
C VAL A 541 -44.20 -23.58 15.51
N ASP A 542 -44.03 -24.69 14.78
CA ASP A 542 -42.82 -25.48 14.63
C ASP A 542 -42.22 -25.99 15.96
N GLU A 543 -43.05 -26.39 16.93
CA GLU A 543 -42.54 -26.84 18.22
C GLU A 543 -41.82 -28.19 18.12
N GLY A 544 -40.62 -28.26 18.70
CA GLY A 544 -39.82 -29.49 18.72
C GLY A 544 -39.11 -29.84 17.41
N VAL A 545 -39.26 -29.03 16.35
CA VAL A 545 -38.56 -29.21 15.06
C VAL A 545 -37.51 -28.13 14.75
N LYS A 546 -37.44 -27.06 15.55
CA LYS A 546 -36.43 -25.98 15.40
C LYS A 546 -35.01 -26.46 15.67
N THR A 547 -34.07 -26.02 14.83
CA THR A 547 -32.64 -26.26 14.97
C THR A 547 -32.04 -25.22 15.92
N LYS A 548 -31.05 -25.63 16.71
CA LYS A 548 -30.34 -24.75 17.65
C LYS A 548 -29.18 -24.06 16.93
N TYR A 549 -29.12 -22.73 16.99
CA TYR A 549 -28.06 -21.90 16.39
C TYR A 549 -27.35 -21.09 17.49
N PHE A 550 -26.04 -20.88 17.33
CA PHE A 550 -25.13 -20.20 18.25
C PHE A 550 -24.64 -18.89 17.61
N ALA A 551 -24.50 -17.82 18.39
CA ALA A 551 -24.04 -16.53 17.87
C ALA A 551 -22.61 -16.64 17.37
N ASP A 552 -22.34 -16.01 16.22
CA ASP A 552 -21.04 -15.92 15.56
C ASP A 552 -20.78 -14.42 15.35
N ALA A 553 -20.17 -13.79 16.35
CA ALA A 553 -20.03 -12.34 16.42
C ALA A 553 -18.81 -11.82 15.66
N ASP A 554 -17.81 -12.67 15.43
CA ASP A 554 -16.59 -12.33 14.68
C ASP A 554 -16.58 -12.88 13.23
N GLY A 555 -17.55 -13.72 12.87
CA GLY A 555 -17.84 -14.14 11.49
C GLY A 555 -17.03 -15.34 11.01
N ASP A 556 -16.51 -16.17 11.91
CA ASP A 556 -15.59 -17.27 11.60
C ASP A 556 -16.27 -18.64 11.33
N GLN A 557 -17.61 -18.69 11.46
CA GLN A 557 -18.48 -19.87 11.31
C GLN A 557 -18.50 -20.85 12.50
N TYR A 558 -17.92 -20.50 13.63
CA TYR A 558 -18.10 -21.17 14.92
C TYR A 558 -18.83 -20.23 15.87
N GLY A 559 -19.59 -20.77 16.83
CA GLY A 559 -20.42 -19.93 17.68
C GLY A 559 -20.34 -20.22 19.17
N ASP A 560 -20.62 -19.20 19.98
CA ASP A 560 -20.55 -19.27 21.44
C ASP A 560 -21.59 -20.24 22.00
N VAL A 561 -21.12 -21.31 22.66
CA VAL A 561 -21.95 -22.30 23.34
C VAL A 561 -22.95 -21.70 24.35
N ASN A 562 -22.65 -20.53 24.91
CA ASN A 562 -23.46 -19.85 25.92
C ASN A 562 -24.52 -18.91 25.33
N THR A 563 -24.39 -18.54 24.06
CA THR A 563 -25.26 -17.55 23.39
C THR A 563 -25.94 -18.20 22.19
N TYR A 564 -27.20 -18.61 22.36
CA TYR A 564 -27.91 -19.38 21.34
C TYR A 564 -29.41 -19.07 21.27
N PHE A 565 -30.01 -19.42 20.13
CA PHE A 565 -31.46 -19.41 19.92
C PHE A 565 -31.91 -20.61 19.06
N PHE A 566 -33.22 -20.75 18.85
CA PHE A 566 -33.81 -21.83 18.03
C PHE A 566 -34.49 -21.23 16.80
N SER A 567 -34.20 -21.74 15.61
CA SER A 567 -34.73 -21.26 14.32
C SER A 567 -35.02 -22.41 13.35
N CYS A 568 -35.90 -22.16 12.38
CA CYS A 568 -36.13 -23.02 11.22
C CYS A 568 -35.27 -22.63 10.00
N ILE A 569 -34.77 -21.40 9.98
CA ILE A 569 -33.91 -20.88 8.90
C ILE A 569 -32.57 -20.43 9.48
N GLU A 570 -31.52 -20.57 8.68
CA GLU A 570 -30.20 -20.05 8.97
C GLU A 570 -30.24 -18.52 8.99
N PHE A 571 -29.66 -17.92 10.03
CA PHE A 571 -29.62 -16.47 10.23
C PHE A 571 -28.19 -15.97 10.05
N SER A 572 -28.04 -14.82 9.38
CA SER A 572 -26.74 -14.16 9.25
C SER A 572 -26.18 -13.80 10.64
N GLY A 573 -24.93 -14.19 10.92
CA GLY A 573 -24.27 -14.00 12.22
C GLY A 573 -24.56 -15.10 13.25
N TYR A 574 -25.07 -16.26 12.83
CA TYR A 574 -25.26 -17.43 13.69
C TYR A 574 -24.97 -18.74 12.94
N VAL A 575 -24.45 -19.73 13.66
CA VAL A 575 -24.07 -21.04 13.10
C VAL A 575 -24.60 -22.21 13.93
N THR A 576 -24.53 -23.42 13.38
CA THR A 576 -24.95 -24.63 14.11
C THR A 576 -23.83 -25.27 14.92
N ASP A 577 -22.58 -24.88 14.66
CA ASP A 577 -21.42 -25.34 15.40
C ASP A 577 -21.19 -24.47 16.65
N SER A 578 -20.91 -25.09 17.78
CA SER A 578 -20.83 -24.42 19.09
C SER A 578 -19.43 -24.44 19.69
N THR A 579 -18.43 -24.57 18.84
CA THR A 579 -17.06 -24.90 19.24
C THR A 579 -16.12 -23.71 19.19
N ASP A 580 -16.67 -22.52 19.45
CA ASP A 580 -15.92 -21.29 19.64
C ASP A 580 -15.76 -21.01 21.15
N CYS A 581 -14.51 -20.78 21.57
CA CYS A 581 -14.16 -20.44 22.94
C CYS A 581 -13.89 -18.94 23.14
N ASN A 582 -13.81 -18.14 22.08
CA ASN A 582 -13.73 -16.68 22.12
C ASN A 582 -14.42 -16.01 20.91
N ASP A 583 -15.74 -15.89 21.01
CA ASP A 583 -16.69 -15.26 20.06
C ASP A 583 -16.55 -13.73 19.94
N ASN A 584 -15.33 -13.19 20.00
CA ASN A 584 -15.00 -11.82 19.62
C ASN A 584 -13.67 -11.76 18.84
N ASP A 585 -13.13 -12.93 18.47
CA ASP A 585 -11.83 -13.10 17.84
C ASP A 585 -11.87 -14.31 16.90
N ALA A 586 -12.10 -14.02 15.62
CA ALA A 586 -12.20 -15.01 14.54
C ALA A 586 -10.96 -15.89 14.36
N THR A 587 -9.88 -15.63 15.10
CA THR A 587 -8.66 -16.45 15.13
C THR A 587 -8.68 -17.54 16.20
N ILE A 588 -9.68 -17.59 17.09
CA ILE A 588 -9.74 -18.53 18.21
C ILE A 588 -11.01 -19.40 18.13
N ASN A 589 -10.92 -20.54 17.44
CA ASN A 589 -12.00 -21.51 17.29
C ASN A 589 -11.45 -22.93 17.09
N ILE A 590 -12.29 -23.97 17.14
CA ILE A 590 -11.84 -25.38 17.02
C ILE A 590 -10.97 -25.73 15.81
N SER A 591 -11.05 -24.94 14.73
CA SER A 591 -10.28 -25.16 13.51
C SER A 591 -9.04 -24.28 13.38
N SER A 592 -8.84 -23.37 14.32
CA SER A 592 -7.64 -22.57 14.43
C SER A 592 -6.41 -23.45 14.60
N ILE A 593 -5.29 -22.95 14.08
CA ILE A 593 -3.99 -23.53 14.28
C ILE A 593 -3.40 -22.86 15.51
N GLU A 594 -2.96 -23.65 16.49
CA GLU A 594 -2.29 -23.10 17.68
C GLU A 594 -1.06 -22.30 17.27
N ILE A 595 -0.95 -21.14 17.89
CA ILE A 595 0.22 -20.27 17.80
C ILE A 595 0.73 -20.04 19.22
N CYS A 596 2.05 -19.95 19.40
CA CYS A 596 2.65 -19.91 20.73
C CYS A 596 2.44 -18.56 21.45
N ASN A 597 1.22 -18.30 21.92
CA ASN A 597 0.77 -17.04 22.51
C ASN A 597 0.22 -17.22 23.95
N GLY A 598 0.12 -18.45 24.46
CA GLY A 598 -0.42 -18.76 25.79
C GLY A 598 -1.96 -18.80 25.87
N ILE A 599 -2.63 -18.85 24.72
CA ILE A 599 -4.08 -19.00 24.54
C ILE A 599 -4.32 -20.42 23.99
N ASP A 600 -5.52 -20.96 24.20
CA ASP A 600 -5.99 -22.22 23.58
C ASP A 600 -6.72 -21.80 22.31
N ASP A 601 -5.96 -21.55 21.23
CA ASP A 601 -6.50 -20.97 19.99
C ASP A 601 -7.49 -21.94 19.33
N ASN A 602 -7.25 -23.25 19.45
CA ASN A 602 -8.05 -24.29 18.82
C ASN A 602 -9.12 -24.90 19.75
N CYS A 603 -9.37 -24.28 20.91
CA CYS A 603 -10.42 -24.64 21.86
C CYS A 603 -10.47 -26.13 22.26
N ASN A 604 -9.34 -26.85 22.23
CA ASN A 604 -9.28 -28.28 22.54
C ASN A 604 -8.97 -28.58 24.02
N GLY A 605 -8.72 -27.55 24.81
CA GLY A 605 -8.42 -27.62 26.24
C GLY A 605 -6.94 -27.79 26.57
N PHE A 606 -6.06 -27.68 25.58
CA PHE A 606 -4.61 -27.58 25.72
C PHE A 606 -4.16 -26.19 25.23
N THR A 607 -3.04 -25.71 25.75
CA THR A 607 -2.49 -24.41 25.35
C THR A 607 -1.16 -24.67 24.67
N ASP A 608 -0.96 -24.11 23.48
CA ASP A 608 0.29 -24.10 22.72
C ASP A 608 0.83 -25.50 22.36
N GLU A 609 -0.01 -26.45 21.92
CA GLU A 609 0.45 -27.80 21.53
C GLU A 609 1.01 -27.92 20.11
N VAL A 610 1.18 -26.81 19.40
CA VAL A 610 2.03 -26.77 18.19
C VAL A 610 3.49 -26.68 18.65
N GLU A 611 4.13 -27.84 18.70
CA GLU A 611 5.57 -27.94 18.86
C GLU A 611 6.23 -27.90 17.46
N SER A 612 7.06 -26.89 17.20
CA SER A 612 7.91 -26.81 16.00
C SER A 612 9.06 -27.82 16.10
N ILE A 613 9.43 -28.44 14.98
CA ILE A 613 10.59 -29.33 14.92
C ILE A 613 11.83 -28.47 14.69
N TYR A 614 12.75 -28.47 15.66
CA TYR A 614 14.08 -27.91 15.51
C TYR A 614 15.10 -29.00 15.21
N TYR A 615 16.07 -28.68 14.35
CA TYR A 615 17.20 -29.49 13.93
C TYR A 615 18.42 -29.09 14.75
N ALA A 616 19.26 -30.05 15.10
CA ALA A 616 20.52 -29.73 15.76
C ALA A 616 21.35 -28.85 14.83
N ASP A 617 21.98 -27.82 15.39
CA ASP A 617 22.95 -26.94 14.73
C ASP A 617 24.30 -27.22 15.38
N GLY A 618 25.00 -28.21 14.82
CA GLY A 618 26.17 -28.85 15.42
C GLY A 618 27.45 -28.02 15.33
N ASP A 619 27.54 -27.14 14.34
CA ASP A 619 28.68 -26.28 14.08
C ASP A 619 28.40 -24.78 14.35
N GLY A 620 27.14 -24.36 14.35
CA GLY A 620 26.69 -23.03 14.77
C GLY A 620 26.52 -22.03 13.62
N ASP A 621 26.29 -22.48 12.39
CA ASP A 621 26.10 -21.60 11.22
C ASP A 621 24.67 -21.07 11.06
N GLY A 622 23.72 -21.58 11.84
CA GLY A 622 22.30 -21.18 11.78
C GLY A 622 21.43 -22.07 10.88
N TYR A 623 21.98 -23.12 10.28
CA TYR A 623 21.30 -24.16 9.52
C TYR A 623 21.48 -25.50 10.26
N GLY A 624 20.48 -26.38 10.19
CA GLY A 624 20.54 -27.68 10.87
C GLY A 624 20.33 -28.84 9.91
N ASP A 625 21.04 -29.95 10.12
CA ASP A 625 21.00 -31.08 9.19
C ASP A 625 19.75 -31.96 9.35
N PRO A 626 18.88 -32.07 8.33
CA PRO A 626 17.68 -32.90 8.35
C PRO A 626 17.98 -34.41 8.31
N ASN A 627 19.23 -34.81 8.03
CA ASN A 627 19.68 -36.19 7.97
C ASN A 627 20.22 -36.71 9.31
N THR A 628 20.43 -35.84 10.31
CA THR A 628 20.74 -36.29 11.67
C THR A 628 19.48 -36.83 12.36
N SER A 629 19.64 -37.80 13.26
CA SER A 629 18.52 -38.41 14.00
C SER A 629 18.12 -37.61 15.26
N VAL A 630 18.51 -36.34 15.37
CA VAL A 630 18.37 -35.52 16.58
C VAL A 630 17.52 -34.29 16.26
N THR A 631 16.20 -34.47 16.31
CA THR A 631 15.26 -33.35 16.27
C THR A 631 14.57 -33.20 17.63
N VAL A 632 14.21 -31.96 17.98
CA VAL A 632 13.48 -31.62 19.20
C VAL A 632 12.22 -30.85 18.84
N GLN A 633 11.09 -31.27 19.41
CA GLN A 633 9.83 -30.54 19.30
C GLN A 633 9.75 -29.54 20.47
N SER A 634 9.58 -28.25 20.17
CA SER A 634 9.49 -27.17 21.17
C SER A 634 8.75 -25.96 20.59
N CYS A 635 8.27 -25.06 21.44
CA CYS A 635 7.65 -23.78 21.04
C CYS A 635 8.69 -22.67 20.78
N THR A 636 9.90 -22.86 21.29
CA THR A 636 11.04 -21.95 21.09
C THR A 636 12.29 -22.77 20.85
N ALA A 637 13.20 -22.25 20.02
CA ALA A 637 14.45 -22.91 19.65
C ALA A 637 15.22 -23.30 20.92
N PRO A 638 15.40 -24.60 21.20
CA PRO A 638 16.31 -25.04 22.23
C PRO A 638 17.74 -24.55 21.94
N THR A 639 18.56 -24.41 22.97
CA THR A 639 19.98 -24.08 22.77
C THR A 639 20.65 -25.15 21.89
N ASP A 640 21.40 -24.72 20.87
CA ASP A 640 22.08 -25.54 19.85
C ASP A 640 21.12 -26.21 18.84
N PHE A 641 19.97 -25.60 18.57
CA PHE A 641 18.99 -26.06 17.59
C PHE A 641 18.38 -24.89 16.80
N VAL A 642 18.11 -25.11 15.51
CA VAL A 642 17.52 -24.13 14.58
C VAL A 642 16.35 -24.74 13.81
N ASP A 643 15.45 -23.92 13.28
CA ASP A 643 14.27 -24.36 12.51
C ASP A 643 14.55 -24.47 11.00
N ASN A 644 15.66 -23.90 10.55
CA ASN A 644 16.15 -23.99 9.18
C ASN A 644 16.89 -25.32 8.95
N ASN A 645 16.40 -26.12 8.01
CA ASN A 645 16.84 -27.51 7.83
C ASN A 645 17.67 -27.76 6.57
N LEU A 646 18.39 -26.74 6.11
CA LEU A 646 19.05 -26.72 4.81
C LEU A 646 20.56 -27.00 4.87
N ASP A 647 21.06 -27.54 5.97
CA ASP A 647 22.44 -27.97 6.11
C ASP A 647 22.57 -29.45 5.70
N CYS A 648 23.55 -29.79 4.87
CA CYS A 648 23.82 -31.17 4.47
C CYS A 648 25.05 -31.80 5.16
N ASN A 649 25.74 -31.04 6.02
CA ASN A 649 26.86 -31.47 6.85
C ASN A 649 27.02 -30.61 8.14
N ASP A 650 26.32 -31.02 9.20
CA ASP A 650 26.25 -30.49 10.60
C ASP A 650 27.56 -30.42 11.40
N ALA A 651 28.70 -30.46 10.73
CA ALA A 651 30.03 -30.43 11.31
C ALA A 651 30.97 -29.47 10.58
N ASP A 652 30.49 -28.77 9.56
CA ASP A 652 31.25 -27.85 8.71
C ASP A 652 30.43 -26.62 8.31
N LEU A 653 30.72 -25.49 8.99
CA LEU A 653 30.09 -24.16 8.85
C LEU A 653 30.01 -23.60 7.41
N ALA A 654 30.66 -24.23 6.44
CA ALA A 654 30.77 -23.78 5.06
C ALA A 654 29.82 -24.52 4.11
N ILE A 655 29.07 -25.52 4.58
CA ILE A 655 28.28 -26.42 3.73
C ILE A 655 26.81 -26.32 4.12
N TYR A 656 26.04 -25.53 3.37
CA TYR A 656 24.60 -25.33 3.59
C TYR A 656 23.95 -24.81 2.31
N ALA A 657 22.62 -24.91 2.20
CA ALA A 657 21.94 -24.49 0.98
C ALA A 657 22.11 -22.99 0.69
N GLY A 658 22.73 -22.69 -0.46
CA GLY A 658 23.09 -21.33 -0.87
C GLY A 658 24.47 -20.86 -0.43
N ALA A 659 25.33 -21.74 0.09
CA ALA A 659 26.76 -21.48 0.22
C ALA A 659 27.41 -21.23 -1.15
N THR A 660 28.56 -20.57 -1.18
CA THR A 660 29.30 -20.34 -2.43
C THR A 660 30.16 -21.56 -2.73
N GLU A 661 29.92 -22.18 -3.88
CA GLU A 661 30.72 -23.30 -4.39
C GLU A 661 32.22 -22.96 -4.44
N ILE A 662 33.07 -23.87 -3.98
CA ILE A 662 34.52 -23.79 -4.13
C ILE A 662 35.03 -25.07 -4.78
N CYS A 663 36.00 -25.01 -5.71
CA CYS A 663 36.51 -26.18 -6.47
C CYS A 663 37.18 -27.25 -5.56
N ASN A 664 36.41 -28.01 -4.79
CA ASN A 664 36.84 -28.96 -3.77
C ASN A 664 36.22 -30.36 -4.00
N GLN A 665 35.32 -30.52 -4.99
CA GLN A 665 34.53 -31.74 -5.28
C GLN A 665 33.61 -32.19 -4.13
N ILE A 666 33.22 -31.24 -3.29
CA ILE A 666 32.13 -31.30 -2.35
C ILE A 666 30.97 -30.50 -2.98
N ASP A 667 29.77 -30.79 -2.53
CA ASP A 667 28.54 -30.08 -2.89
C ASP A 667 28.34 -29.10 -1.73
N ASP A 668 28.89 -27.89 -1.86
CA ASP A 668 28.96 -26.93 -0.76
C ASP A 668 27.60 -26.24 -0.56
N ASP A 669 26.86 -26.02 -1.66
CA ASP A 669 25.53 -25.39 -1.66
C ASP A 669 24.36 -26.39 -1.55
N CYS A 670 24.65 -27.67 -1.37
CA CYS A 670 23.69 -28.75 -1.16
C CYS A 670 22.62 -28.88 -2.27
N ASP A 671 22.86 -28.42 -3.49
CA ASP A 671 21.90 -28.50 -4.62
C ASP A 671 21.89 -29.88 -5.30
N GLY A 672 22.86 -30.75 -4.98
CA GLY A 672 23.03 -32.08 -5.55
C GLY A 672 23.97 -32.18 -6.75
N GLN A 673 24.64 -31.07 -7.10
CA GLN A 673 25.71 -30.97 -8.07
C GLN A 673 27.03 -30.67 -7.33
N THR A 674 28.11 -30.41 -8.05
CA THR A 674 29.45 -30.25 -7.45
C THR A 674 30.23 -29.33 -8.35
N ASP A 675 30.67 -28.19 -7.82
CA ASP A 675 31.52 -27.19 -8.45
C ASP A 675 30.94 -26.58 -9.77
N GLU A 676 29.62 -26.53 -9.97
CA GLU A 676 29.00 -26.16 -11.26
C GLU A 676 29.08 -24.68 -11.63
N ASP A 677 29.19 -23.80 -10.64
CA ASP A 677 29.29 -22.36 -10.82
C ASP A 677 30.74 -21.88 -11.04
N LEU A 678 31.71 -22.81 -11.08
CA LEU A 678 33.15 -22.52 -11.27
C LEU A 678 33.76 -23.22 -12.49
N ILE A 679 34.65 -22.52 -13.21
CA ILE A 679 35.49 -23.11 -14.26
C ILE A 679 36.79 -23.64 -13.63
N CYS A 680 36.79 -24.88 -13.15
CA CYS A 680 37.96 -25.51 -12.52
C CYS A 680 39.03 -26.03 -13.54
N ASP A 681 39.35 -25.28 -14.60
CA ASP A 681 40.24 -25.76 -15.68
C ASP A 681 41.76 -25.65 -15.36
N GLY A 682 42.09 -24.96 -14.27
CA GLY A 682 43.44 -24.81 -13.73
C GLY A 682 44.35 -23.88 -14.55
N ALA A 683 43.77 -23.02 -15.40
CA ALA A 683 44.47 -21.87 -15.96
C ALA A 683 44.59 -20.75 -14.91
N ASP A 684 45.67 -19.99 -14.99
CA ASP A 684 45.91 -18.72 -14.28
C ASP A 684 45.57 -17.62 -15.29
N VAL A 685 44.40 -17.00 -15.15
CA VAL A 685 43.77 -16.17 -16.20
C VAL A 685 44.27 -14.72 -16.14
N ASP A 686 44.53 -14.18 -14.95
CA ASP A 686 45.04 -12.82 -14.77
C ASP A 686 46.59 -12.71 -14.68
N GLY A 687 47.29 -13.83 -14.51
CA GLY A 687 48.74 -13.94 -14.55
C GLY A 687 49.45 -13.61 -13.24
N ASP A 688 48.77 -13.64 -12.09
CA ASP A 688 49.36 -13.36 -10.78
C ASP A 688 50.14 -14.53 -10.17
N GLY A 689 49.98 -15.72 -10.75
CA GLY A 689 50.66 -16.96 -10.37
C GLY A 689 49.84 -17.91 -9.51
N TYR A 690 48.61 -17.54 -9.15
CA TYR A 690 47.58 -18.39 -8.61
C TYR A 690 46.54 -18.69 -9.70
N ALA A 691 45.73 -19.71 -9.46
CA ALA A 691 44.66 -20.14 -10.34
C ALA A 691 43.54 -20.59 -9.42
N VAL A 692 42.30 -20.71 -9.90
CA VAL A 692 41.17 -21.12 -9.05
C VAL A 692 41.48 -22.39 -8.25
N ASN A 693 42.12 -23.38 -8.86
CA ASN A 693 42.49 -24.64 -8.20
C ASN A 693 43.72 -24.56 -7.26
N GLN A 694 44.30 -23.37 -7.09
CA GLN A 694 45.38 -23.03 -6.16
C GLN A 694 44.91 -22.09 -5.04
N GLY A 695 43.60 -21.87 -4.91
CA GLY A 695 42.98 -21.06 -3.85
C GLY A 695 42.64 -19.63 -4.29
N ASP A 696 42.74 -19.32 -5.58
CA ASP A 696 42.37 -18.02 -6.11
C ASP A 696 40.84 -17.87 -6.18
N CYS A 697 40.31 -16.92 -5.40
CA CYS A 697 38.89 -16.63 -5.32
C CYS A 697 38.42 -15.67 -6.42
N ASN A 698 39.32 -15.04 -7.18
CA ASN A 698 39.00 -14.26 -8.36
C ASN A 698 40.15 -14.26 -9.38
N ASP A 699 40.27 -15.36 -10.14
CA ASP A 699 41.29 -15.60 -11.19
C ASP A 699 41.22 -14.61 -12.38
N SER A 700 40.35 -13.59 -12.32
CA SER A 700 40.29 -12.50 -13.29
C SER A 700 40.86 -11.18 -12.77
N ASP A 701 41.20 -11.10 -11.48
CA ASP A 701 41.74 -9.93 -10.80
C ASP A 701 43.06 -10.25 -10.05
N PRO A 702 44.22 -9.79 -10.56
CA PRO A 702 45.53 -10.14 -10.02
C PRO A 702 45.84 -9.51 -8.65
N THR A 703 44.87 -8.81 -8.06
CA THR A 703 44.96 -8.24 -6.70
C THR A 703 44.28 -9.10 -5.64
N ILE A 704 43.47 -10.08 -6.05
CA ILE A 704 42.71 -10.95 -5.16
C ILE A 704 43.26 -12.37 -5.29
N ASN A 705 44.06 -12.82 -4.33
CA ASN A 705 44.68 -14.14 -4.36
C ASN A 705 45.24 -14.55 -2.99
N PRO A 706 45.51 -15.85 -2.74
CA PRO A 706 46.07 -16.36 -1.47
C PRO A 706 47.35 -15.70 -0.96
N GLY A 707 48.07 -14.95 -1.80
CA GLY A 707 49.29 -14.24 -1.45
C GLY A 707 49.12 -12.73 -1.29
N ALA A 708 47.92 -12.18 -1.50
CA ALA A 708 47.61 -10.77 -1.37
C ALA A 708 47.65 -10.34 0.11
N ALA A 709 47.70 -9.03 0.33
CA ALA A 709 47.65 -8.45 1.66
C ALA A 709 46.37 -7.63 1.76
N GLU A 710 45.61 -7.86 2.83
CA GLU A 710 44.35 -7.16 3.10
C GLU A 710 44.49 -5.64 3.06
N THR A 711 43.50 -5.01 2.45
CA THR A 711 43.28 -3.56 2.42
C THR A 711 41.84 -3.30 2.82
N CYS A 712 41.54 -2.29 3.66
CA CYS A 712 40.14 -1.99 4.05
C CYS A 712 39.32 -1.53 2.82
N ASN A 713 38.80 -2.49 2.07
CA ASN A 713 38.04 -2.32 0.83
C ASN A 713 36.78 -3.22 0.81
N SER A 714 36.54 -3.98 1.88
CA SER A 714 35.41 -4.89 2.04
C SER A 714 35.40 -6.07 1.05
N ILE A 715 36.59 -6.45 0.56
CA ILE A 715 36.86 -7.63 -0.25
C ILE A 715 37.83 -8.51 0.54
N ASP A 716 37.66 -9.84 0.50
CA ASP A 716 38.68 -10.78 0.99
C ASP A 716 39.81 -10.82 -0.04
N ASP A 717 40.77 -9.92 0.09
CA ASP A 717 41.88 -9.78 -0.86
C ASP A 717 42.72 -11.08 -0.89
N ASN A 718 42.86 -11.76 0.26
CA ASN A 718 43.74 -12.92 0.39
C ASN A 718 43.05 -14.30 0.34
N CYS A 719 41.78 -14.35 -0.03
CA CYS A 719 41.00 -15.57 -0.24
C CYS A 719 41.06 -16.55 0.96
N ASN A 720 41.03 -16.03 2.19
CA ASN A 720 41.03 -16.86 3.40
C ASN A 720 39.68 -16.93 4.13
N ALA A 721 38.63 -16.42 3.49
CA ALA A 721 37.27 -16.29 3.99
C ALA A 721 37.14 -15.34 5.19
N GLN A 722 38.08 -14.41 5.35
CA GLN A 722 37.97 -13.30 6.28
C GLN A 722 38.11 -12.01 5.47
N ILE A 723 37.26 -11.02 5.76
CA ILE A 723 37.28 -9.72 5.07
C ILE A 723 38.04 -8.72 5.93
N ASP A 724 39.03 -8.04 5.35
CA ASP A 724 39.81 -6.96 5.95
C ASP A 724 40.53 -7.35 7.27
N GLU A 725 40.86 -8.63 7.47
CA GLU A 725 41.38 -9.09 8.74
C GLU A 725 42.83 -8.65 9.01
N GLY A 726 43.09 -8.25 10.25
CA GLY A 726 44.41 -7.75 10.64
C GLY A 726 44.75 -6.35 10.13
N VAL A 727 43.84 -5.69 9.40
CA VAL A 727 43.93 -4.27 9.06
C VAL A 727 43.20 -3.47 10.14
N GLN A 728 43.93 -2.61 10.84
CA GLN A 728 43.38 -1.79 11.93
C GLN A 728 43.81 -0.33 11.78
N ILE A 729 42.85 0.55 11.57
CA ILE A 729 43.03 2.00 11.59
C ILE A 729 42.58 2.49 12.97
N GLN A 730 43.31 3.45 13.54
CA GLN A 730 42.98 4.03 14.83
C GLN A 730 42.05 5.23 14.64
N TYR A 731 40.92 5.25 15.35
CA TYR A 731 39.97 6.36 15.39
C TYR A 731 39.77 6.84 16.83
N PHE A 732 39.59 8.14 17.04
CA PHE A 732 39.55 8.83 18.33
C PHE A 732 38.14 9.37 18.57
N ALA A 733 37.61 9.23 19.79
CA ALA A 733 36.25 9.67 20.11
C ALA A 733 36.13 11.17 19.91
N ASP A 734 35.02 11.59 19.30
CA ASP A 734 34.63 12.98 19.03
C ASP A 734 33.21 13.16 19.60
N ALA A 735 33.15 13.58 20.87
CA ALA A 735 31.93 13.65 21.65
C ALA A 735 31.22 15.01 21.56
N ASP A 736 31.88 16.05 21.06
CA ASP A 736 31.28 17.36 20.81
C ASP A 736 31.03 17.66 19.32
N GLY A 737 31.49 16.80 18.42
CA GLY A 737 31.17 16.78 17.00
C GLY A 737 31.99 17.78 16.17
N ASP A 738 33.17 18.18 16.63
CA ASP A 738 34.01 19.18 15.97
C ASP A 738 35.04 18.61 14.97
N LEU A 739 35.05 17.28 14.81
CA LEU A 739 35.93 16.49 13.96
C LEU A 739 37.37 16.33 14.45
N PHE A 740 37.67 16.67 15.69
CA PHE A 740 38.92 16.36 16.38
C PHE A 740 38.65 15.44 17.56
N GLY A 741 39.41 14.35 17.71
CA GLY A 741 39.13 13.36 18.75
C GLY A 741 40.14 13.34 19.90
N ASP A 742 39.71 12.83 21.06
CA ASP A 742 40.56 12.66 22.25
C ASP A 742 41.65 11.59 22.02
N ALA A 743 42.92 12.00 22.01
CA ALA A 743 44.07 11.11 21.89
C ALA A 743 44.11 9.95 22.92
N ASN A 744 43.40 10.08 24.03
CA ASN A 744 43.33 9.08 25.11
C ASN A 744 42.12 8.15 25.01
N ASN A 745 41.17 8.45 24.13
CA ASN A 745 39.95 7.68 23.93
C ASN A 745 39.83 7.28 22.46
N TYR A 746 40.23 6.04 22.15
CA TYR A 746 40.29 5.57 20.77
C TYR A 746 39.87 4.11 20.64
N ILE A 747 39.46 3.78 19.42
CA ILE A 747 39.16 2.42 18.97
C ILE A 747 40.05 2.06 17.78
N TYR A 748 40.11 0.76 17.48
CA TYR A 748 40.65 0.24 16.23
C TYR A 748 39.50 -0.25 15.37
N SER A 749 39.41 0.21 14.12
CA SER A 749 38.37 -0.18 13.16
C SER A 749 38.89 0.01 11.73
N CYS A 750 38.24 -0.60 10.74
CA CYS A 750 38.51 -0.33 9.31
C CYS A 750 37.78 0.92 8.79
N ILE A 751 36.69 1.31 9.46
CA ILE A 751 35.90 2.50 9.16
C ILE A 751 35.64 3.32 10.43
N ALA A 752 35.51 4.64 10.29
CA ALA A 752 35.19 5.51 11.41
C ALA A 752 33.79 5.15 11.96
N SER A 753 33.73 4.69 13.22
CA SER A 753 32.45 4.51 13.90
C SER A 753 31.83 5.88 14.21
N THR A 754 30.50 5.97 14.24
CA THR A 754 29.78 7.19 14.62
C THR A 754 30.30 7.74 15.95
N GLY A 755 30.69 9.02 15.96
CA GLY A 755 31.32 9.67 17.12
C GLY A 755 32.82 9.37 17.29
N TYR A 756 33.51 8.91 16.24
CA TYR A 756 34.96 8.78 16.20
C TYR A 756 35.56 9.33 14.90
N VAL A 757 36.73 9.94 14.97
CA VAL A 757 37.44 10.58 13.85
C VAL A 757 38.91 10.17 13.79
N ALA A 758 39.57 10.37 12.65
CA ALA A 758 40.98 9.95 12.49
C ALA A 758 41.98 10.95 13.10
N ASP A 759 41.56 12.19 13.33
CA ASP A 759 42.37 13.24 13.95
C ASP A 759 42.30 13.11 15.48
N ASN A 760 43.44 13.23 16.16
CA ASN A 760 43.56 13.01 17.61
C ASN A 760 43.97 14.25 18.39
N THR A 761 43.70 15.42 17.84
CA THR A 761 44.28 16.66 18.32
C THR A 761 43.32 17.52 19.13
N ASP A 762 42.38 16.87 19.80
CA ASP A 762 41.48 17.48 20.77
C ASP A 762 41.98 17.27 22.21
N CYS A 763 41.98 18.35 23.00
CA CYS A 763 42.36 18.35 24.41
C CYS A 763 41.16 18.56 25.35
N ASN A 764 39.95 18.79 24.84
CA ASN A 764 38.70 18.81 25.59
C ASN A 764 37.50 18.39 24.72
N ASP A 765 37.33 17.07 24.62
CA ASP A 765 36.27 16.30 23.93
C ASP A 765 34.86 16.46 24.51
N ASN A 766 34.53 17.64 25.03
CA ASN A 766 33.19 18.03 25.46
C ASN A 766 32.92 19.52 25.14
N ASP A 767 33.81 20.17 24.38
CA ASP A 767 33.78 21.57 24.03
C ASP A 767 34.44 21.82 22.67
N ALA A 768 33.62 21.83 21.62
CA ALA A 768 33.97 22.06 20.22
C ALA A 768 34.75 23.36 19.94
N THR A 769 34.95 24.21 20.95
CA THR A 769 35.78 25.42 20.86
C THR A 769 37.23 25.20 21.26
N ILE A 770 37.61 24.02 21.77
CA ILE A 770 38.93 23.72 22.30
C ILE A 770 39.55 22.54 21.55
N ASN A 771 40.26 22.82 20.45
CA ASN A 771 40.94 21.81 19.63
C ASN A 771 42.19 22.42 18.98
N SER A 772 43.04 21.62 18.34
CA SER A 772 44.30 22.12 17.76
C SER A 772 44.19 23.20 16.68
N SER A 773 43.00 23.37 16.10
CA SER A 773 42.70 24.39 15.10
C SER A 773 42.08 25.67 15.68
N SER A 774 41.69 25.64 16.95
CA SER A 774 41.05 26.76 17.62
C SER A 774 42.00 27.95 17.83
N PRO A 775 41.50 29.20 17.75
CA PRO A 775 42.27 30.38 18.11
C PRO A 775 42.36 30.52 19.64
N GLU A 776 43.56 30.83 20.14
CA GLU A 776 43.78 31.07 21.58
C GLU A 776 43.07 32.33 22.08
N ILE A 777 42.36 32.23 23.20
CA ILE A 777 41.63 33.33 23.83
C ILE A 777 42.14 33.50 25.27
N CYS A 778 42.31 34.74 25.74
CA CYS A 778 42.75 35.01 27.13
C CYS A 778 41.67 34.64 28.18
N ASN A 779 41.39 33.36 28.38
CA ASN A 779 40.34 32.83 29.25
C ASN A 779 40.88 31.90 30.36
N GLY A 780 42.19 31.57 30.33
CA GLY A 780 42.84 30.66 31.28
C GLY A 780 42.75 29.17 30.93
N ILE A 781 42.35 28.84 29.70
CA ILE A 781 42.29 27.51 29.08
C ILE A 781 43.28 27.50 27.91
N ASP A 782 43.86 26.34 27.59
CA ASP A 782 44.68 26.14 26.38
C ASP A 782 43.71 25.78 25.25
N ASP A 783 43.19 26.79 24.56
CA ASP A 783 42.09 26.62 23.60
C ASP A 783 42.57 25.90 22.32
N ASN A 784 43.86 26.04 21.98
CA ASN A 784 44.44 25.48 20.76
C ASN A 784 45.27 24.19 20.98
N CYS A 785 45.17 23.61 22.17
CA CYS A 785 45.82 22.35 22.56
C CYS A 785 47.33 22.27 22.29
N ASN A 786 48.04 23.41 22.31
CA ASN A 786 49.48 23.46 22.01
C ASN A 786 50.38 23.30 23.26
N GLY A 787 49.78 23.19 24.44
CA GLY A 787 50.46 23.01 25.73
C GLY A 787 50.82 24.32 26.42
N PHE A 788 50.35 25.46 25.92
CA PHE A 788 50.50 26.78 26.54
C PHE A 788 49.12 27.39 26.79
N THR A 789 49.00 28.10 27.91
CA THR A 789 47.75 28.77 28.28
C THR A 789 47.93 30.27 28.07
N ASP A 790 47.00 30.90 27.37
CA ASP A 790 46.93 32.33 27.09
C ASP A 790 48.23 32.91 26.47
N GLU A 791 48.89 32.21 25.54
CA GLU A 791 50.15 32.66 24.93
C GLU A 791 50.00 33.82 23.94
N VAL A 792 48.77 34.30 23.74
CA VAL A 792 48.51 35.56 23.06
C VAL A 792 49.04 36.71 23.90
N GLN A 793 50.24 37.21 23.54
CA GLN A 793 50.79 38.40 24.16
C GLN A 793 49.96 39.65 23.77
N GLY A 794 49.05 40.03 24.66
CA GLY A 794 48.48 41.37 24.66
C GLY A 794 49.60 42.42 24.78
N THR A 795 49.72 43.30 23.78
CA THR A 795 50.61 44.46 23.88
C THR A 795 49.92 45.52 24.74
N TYR A 796 50.32 45.63 25.99
CA TYR A 796 49.84 46.68 26.89
C TYR A 796 50.68 47.95 26.71
N TYR A 797 50.00 49.05 26.35
CA TYR A 797 50.61 50.36 26.21
C TYR A 797 50.52 51.14 27.52
N ALA A 798 51.55 51.92 27.85
CA ALA A 798 51.56 52.67 29.11
C ALA A 798 50.62 53.88 29.01
N ASP A 799 49.51 53.83 29.74
CA ASP A 799 48.60 54.97 29.94
C ASP A 799 49.18 55.88 31.03
N VAL A 800 50.07 56.78 30.61
CA VAL A 800 50.85 57.64 31.52
C VAL A 800 49.99 58.79 32.09
N ASP A 801 48.90 59.16 31.41
CA ASP A 801 47.98 60.23 31.83
C ASP A 801 46.63 59.77 32.35
N ALA A 802 46.40 58.45 32.41
CA ALA A 802 45.23 57.79 32.98
C ALA A 802 43.91 58.14 32.26
N ASP A 803 43.95 58.30 30.94
CA ASP A 803 42.79 58.63 30.12
C ASP A 803 42.08 57.41 29.51
N GLY A 804 42.64 56.22 29.69
CA GLY A 804 42.14 54.96 29.16
C GLY A 804 42.78 54.51 27.84
N TYR A 805 43.73 55.25 27.27
CA TYR A 805 44.41 54.93 26.01
C TYR A 805 45.94 54.99 26.17
N GLY A 806 46.62 53.85 26.03
CA GLY A 806 48.09 53.81 26.13
C GLY A 806 48.81 54.13 24.81
N ASN A 807 50.05 54.65 24.91
CA ASN A 807 50.96 54.92 23.78
C ASN A 807 52.01 53.82 23.55
#